data_AF-A0A822CN34-F1
#
_entry.id   AF-A0A822CN34-F1
#
_cell.length_a   1.000
_cell.length_b   1.000
_cell.length_c   1.000
_cell.angle_alpha   90.00
_cell.angle_beta   90.00
_cell.angle_gamma   90.00
#
_symmetry.space_group_name_H-M   'P 1'
#
loop_
_entity.id
_entity.type
_entity.pdbx_description
1 polymer ?
#
loop_
_entity_poly.entity_id
_entity_poly.type
_entity_poly.pdbx_seq_one_letter_code
_entity_poly.pdbx_strand_id
1 'polypeptide(L)'
;IRTKYNIGTDSCTQPCDFNDFLVFDKEPCVVAPAEKNKLSSLLTDKTIEALAFPHLFPDGQGSYDEDRQTILRWKEYCKARLFSSDSRFASDSSYIFYLQYLGDLKQVYSGINIAFRKKLPMNAKQSLDEMQMKFLMNKDMIYRHLQCVRGSPQYWYKRLKDLFGMTRQLGFPTFFLTLSCADLRWKEFTDTFVRHTGAPIKESYTFKEKTKLLRANPVLAARLFEKRFNTFMNLFIKGGASCLGIVEDWFARIEMQMRGSPHSHMPLWVKGAPVYIGLQTDEKTREEIVKFCDKYITTRFPSLEEDPILHYLVKELQFHSRNHSKSCLKLYKMLCRFGFPRPVARRTFICEPLKAENDDDKQKFKRMKEILTEMNATMNKLEKEKILSWSDFDNLLAKYNWTYEDYECALRVVHTRTTMIHKREPNARWVNQYNEEILRTWNANMDIQFVLDPYACAKYLMSYTTKPEREMSLLLEATHKECREGNMSVREEMKKLTGTFFNHRQVSVQEAIYRATKMPLTYSSRGFVFVPAHSNSCKFLKSQNILKELDPDDENIYMSNLADKYFDRPEEPEFDICMADFASEYEIISINKNIKNPKTPIKRLQTLNFAIKKRCNRNAIIRYPYFNRETDRENYFENLLSLYLPIRSRNELKKPYE
;
A
#
# COMPACT_ATOMS: atom_id res chain seq x y z
N ILE A 1 10.08 49.21 -0.87
CA ILE A 1 8.85 48.58 -0.33
C ILE A 1 7.93 48.30 -1.52
N ARG A 2 8.06 47.12 -2.15
CA ARG A 2 7.16 46.61 -3.20
C ARG A 2 6.92 45.14 -2.90
N THR A 3 5.65 44.79 -2.87
CA THR A 3 5.03 43.61 -2.28
C THR A 3 5.49 42.31 -2.94
N LYS A 4 6.00 41.39 -2.11
CA LYS A 4 6.25 39.98 -2.45
C LYS A 4 4.90 39.32 -2.80
N TYR A 5 4.81 38.82 -4.03
CA TYR A 5 3.98 37.69 -4.47
C TYR A 5 2.58 37.59 -3.86
N ASN A 6 1.58 38.07 -4.60
CA ASN A 6 0.19 37.61 -4.47
C ASN A 6 0.16 36.08 -4.57
N ILE A 7 0.10 35.41 -3.42
CA ILE A 7 -0.12 33.97 -3.35
C ILE A 7 -1.57 33.75 -3.77
N GLY A 8 -1.78 33.01 -4.86
CA GLY A 8 -3.12 32.60 -5.29
C GLY A 8 -3.90 32.04 -4.11
N THR A 9 -4.97 32.74 -3.72
CA THR A 9 -5.68 32.63 -2.44
C THR A 9 -6.52 31.35 -2.30
N ASP A 10 -6.52 30.50 -3.33
CA ASP A 10 -7.38 29.32 -3.41
C ASP A 10 -6.61 27.99 -3.55
N SER A 11 -5.48 27.82 -2.86
CA SER A 11 -4.79 26.50 -2.78
C SER A 11 -4.74 25.91 -1.37
N CYS A 12 -5.27 24.69 -1.22
CA CYS A 12 -5.26 23.92 0.03
C CYS A 12 -3.86 23.48 0.50
N THR A 13 -2.80 23.82 -0.24
CA THR A 13 -1.42 23.40 0.00
C THR A 13 -0.55 24.47 0.65
N GLN A 14 -1.10 25.56 1.19
CA GLN A 14 -0.27 26.56 1.88
C GLN A 14 0.30 25.97 3.18
N PRO A 15 1.64 25.92 3.36
CA PRO A 15 2.23 25.61 4.64
C PRO A 15 1.93 26.76 5.61
N CYS A 16 1.35 26.45 6.78
CA CYS A 16 1.30 27.41 7.87
C CYS A 16 2.70 27.61 8.45
N ASP A 17 2.93 28.76 9.09
CA ASP A 17 4.16 29.02 9.83
C ASP A 17 4.31 27.95 10.93
N PHE A 18 5.41 27.20 10.89
CA PHE A 18 5.62 26.05 11.79
C PHE A 18 5.80 26.47 13.25
N ASN A 19 6.18 27.73 13.48
CA ASN A 19 6.54 28.28 14.79
C ASN A 19 5.35 28.37 15.76
N ASP A 20 4.12 28.48 15.27
CA ASP A 20 2.95 28.70 16.14
C ASP A 20 2.56 27.48 16.98
N PHE A 21 3.10 26.29 16.69
CA PHE A 21 2.57 25.02 17.22
C PHE A 21 3.60 24.07 17.85
N LEU A 22 4.87 24.49 17.94
CA LEU A 22 5.99 23.70 18.46
C LEU A 22 6.17 23.72 19.97
N VAL A 23 5.13 24.12 20.71
CA VAL A 23 5.07 23.91 22.16
C VAL A 23 4.80 22.42 22.41
N PHE A 24 5.85 21.60 22.30
CA PHE A 24 6.03 20.46 23.19
C PHE A 24 6.23 21.01 24.60
N ASP A 25 5.75 20.25 25.58
CA ASP A 25 5.70 20.65 26.98
C ASP A 25 6.98 21.36 27.40
N LYS A 26 6.83 22.64 27.75
CA LYS A 26 7.85 23.48 28.36
C LYS A 26 8.03 23.04 29.82
N GLU A 27 8.19 21.74 30.06
CA GLU A 27 8.64 21.31 31.38
C GLU A 27 10.10 21.76 31.53
N PRO A 28 10.41 22.53 32.58
CA PRO A 28 11.78 22.97 32.82
C PRO A 28 12.69 21.75 32.96
N CYS A 29 13.85 21.78 32.31
CA CYS A 29 14.82 20.71 32.45
C CYS A 29 15.30 20.65 33.91
N VAL A 30 15.27 19.46 34.52
CA VAL A 30 15.72 19.21 35.91
C VAL A 30 17.15 18.67 35.94
N VAL A 31 17.89 18.79 34.84
CA VAL A 31 19.25 18.23 34.69
C VAL A 31 20.26 19.37 34.64
N ALA A 32 21.17 19.45 35.61
CA ALA A 32 22.28 20.40 35.59
C ALA A 32 23.23 20.15 34.38
N PRO A 33 23.78 21.19 33.74
CA PRO A 33 23.68 22.63 34.06
C PRO A 33 22.45 23.33 33.46
N ALA A 34 21.53 22.58 32.84
CA ALA A 34 20.33 23.12 32.20
C ALA A 34 19.14 23.32 33.16
N GLU A 35 19.37 23.28 34.47
CA GLU A 35 18.32 23.51 35.47
C GLU A 35 17.62 24.85 35.22
N LYS A 36 16.28 24.83 35.16
CA LYS A 36 15.40 25.98 34.85
C LYS A 36 15.43 26.47 33.40
N ASN A 37 16.27 25.90 32.53
CA ASN A 37 16.22 26.20 31.10
C ASN A 37 15.07 25.45 30.41
N LYS A 38 14.55 26.05 29.34
CA LYS A 38 13.57 25.42 28.45
C LYS A 38 14.33 24.76 27.32
N LEU A 39 14.05 23.47 27.08
CA LEU A 39 14.60 22.75 25.94
C LEU A 39 14.14 23.42 24.63
N SER A 40 15.08 23.65 23.71
CA SER A 40 14.74 24.05 22.35
C SER A 40 14.02 22.89 21.64
N SER A 41 12.99 23.21 20.86
CA SER A 41 12.29 22.17 20.09
C SER A 41 13.17 21.68 18.96
N LEU A 42 13.16 20.36 18.73
CA LEU A 42 13.83 19.68 17.61
C LEU A 42 13.51 20.28 16.23
N LEU A 43 12.39 20.98 16.10
CA LEU A 43 11.94 21.60 14.85
C LEU A 43 12.21 23.10 14.74
N THR A 44 12.55 23.77 15.85
CA THR A 44 12.86 25.21 15.88
C THR A 44 14.36 25.48 15.86
N ASP A 45 15.15 24.58 16.46
CA ASP A 45 16.58 24.77 16.55
C ASP A 45 17.25 24.45 15.21
N LYS A 46 17.70 25.51 14.53
CA LYS A 46 18.33 25.41 13.21
C LYS A 46 19.70 24.73 13.25
N THR A 47 20.34 24.66 14.42
CA THR A 47 21.71 24.16 14.58
C THR A 47 21.75 22.68 14.99
N ILE A 48 20.61 22.11 15.37
CA ILE A 48 20.53 20.80 16.01
C ILE A 48 21.04 19.65 15.14
N GLU A 49 20.90 19.74 13.82
CA GLU A 49 21.40 18.70 12.91
C GLU A 49 22.93 18.59 12.97
N ALA A 50 23.62 19.73 12.88
CA ALA A 50 25.08 19.76 12.93
C ALA A 50 25.61 19.39 14.33
N LEU A 51 24.93 19.87 15.40
CA LEU A 51 25.29 19.57 16.78
C LEU A 51 25.07 18.10 17.17
N ALA A 52 24.04 17.45 16.62
CA ALA A 52 23.74 16.05 16.91
C ALA A 52 24.64 15.07 16.14
N PHE A 53 25.21 15.50 15.01
CA PHE A 53 26.05 14.66 14.14
C PHE A 53 27.37 15.36 13.77
N PRO A 54 28.21 15.74 14.76
CA PRO A 54 29.45 16.49 14.49
C PRO A 54 30.43 15.70 13.61
N HIS A 55 30.39 14.36 13.64
CA HIS A 55 31.18 13.50 12.76
C HIS A 55 30.73 13.54 11.29
N LEU A 56 29.48 13.93 11.01
CA LEU A 56 28.98 14.15 9.66
C LEU A 56 29.11 15.62 9.22
N PHE A 57 29.14 16.54 10.18
CA PHE A 57 29.24 17.99 9.99
C PHE A 57 30.45 18.58 10.73
N PRO A 58 31.69 18.25 10.33
CA PRO A 58 32.89 18.67 11.06
C PRO A 58 33.06 20.20 11.11
N ASP A 59 32.62 20.91 10.08
CA ASP A 59 32.69 22.37 10.00
C ASP A 59 31.43 23.06 10.53
N GLY A 60 30.44 22.29 11.01
CA GLY A 60 29.14 22.80 11.46
C GLY A 60 28.24 23.38 10.35
N GLN A 61 28.62 23.21 9.08
CA GLN A 61 27.94 23.80 7.92
C GLN A 61 27.20 22.76 7.05
N GLY A 62 26.20 23.21 6.31
CA GLY A 62 25.39 22.45 5.37
C GLY A 62 24.06 21.91 5.93
N SER A 63 23.69 22.21 7.18
CA SER A 63 22.45 21.75 7.81
C SER A 63 21.18 22.21 7.08
N TYR A 64 20.06 21.50 7.21
CA TYR A 64 18.82 21.75 6.47
C TYR A 64 18.34 23.21 6.55
N ASP A 65 18.46 23.85 7.71
CA ASP A 65 17.91 25.17 7.98
C ASP A 65 18.86 26.34 7.66
N GLU A 66 20.04 26.05 7.10
CA GLU A 66 20.95 27.08 6.60
C GLU A 66 20.44 27.78 5.33
N ASP A 67 20.81 29.05 5.23
CA ASP A 67 20.54 29.88 4.07
C ASP A 67 21.31 29.38 2.84
N ARG A 68 20.58 29.19 1.75
CA ARG A 68 21.12 28.69 0.48
C ARG A 68 20.54 29.50 -0.67
N GLN A 69 21.32 29.63 -1.74
CA GLN A 69 20.84 30.23 -2.99
C GLN A 69 19.62 29.49 -3.57
N THR A 70 19.61 28.17 -3.47
CA THR A 70 18.49 27.32 -3.89
C THR A 70 17.78 26.76 -2.66
N ILE A 71 16.50 27.11 -2.50
CA ILE A 71 15.65 26.60 -1.42
C ILE A 71 15.30 25.15 -1.72
N LEU A 72 15.76 24.23 -0.88
CA LEU A 72 15.44 22.81 -0.96
C LEU A 72 14.24 22.50 -0.06
N ARG A 73 13.22 21.82 -0.61
CA ARG A 73 12.18 21.23 0.26
C ARG A 73 12.79 20.07 1.04
N TRP A 74 12.25 19.76 2.22
CA TRP A 74 12.71 18.64 3.06
C TRP A 74 13.03 17.35 2.29
N LYS A 75 12.14 16.92 1.38
CA LYS A 75 12.37 15.71 0.56
C LYS A 75 13.59 15.82 -0.36
N GLU A 76 13.83 17.01 -0.93
CA GLU A 76 14.92 17.28 -1.88
C GLU A 76 16.23 17.31 -1.10
N TYR A 77 16.22 17.90 0.10
CA TYR A 77 17.34 17.84 1.03
C TYR A 77 17.70 16.40 1.41
N CYS A 78 16.74 15.60 1.88
CA CYS A 78 17.01 14.20 2.24
C CYS A 78 17.56 13.40 1.05
N LYS A 79 17.05 13.63 -0.18
CA LYS A 79 17.58 12.99 -1.38
C LYS A 79 19.00 13.47 -1.69
N ALA A 80 19.26 14.78 -1.65
CA ALA A 80 20.58 15.33 -1.91
C ALA A 80 21.62 14.76 -0.93
N ARG A 81 21.26 14.63 0.35
CA ARG A 81 22.13 14.06 1.38
C ARG A 81 22.34 12.56 1.21
N LEU A 82 21.27 11.78 1.12
CA LEU A 82 21.35 10.32 1.13
C LEU A 82 21.76 9.73 -0.22
N PHE A 83 21.51 10.43 -1.33
CA PHE A 83 21.90 9.98 -2.69
C PHE A 83 23.17 10.65 -3.20
N SER A 84 23.85 11.41 -2.36
CA SER A 84 25.16 12.01 -2.65
C SER A 84 26.18 10.95 -3.03
N SER A 85 27.21 11.37 -3.78
CA SER A 85 28.42 10.58 -3.98
C SER A 85 29.17 10.36 -2.67
N ASP A 86 29.07 11.30 -1.74
CA ASP A 86 29.59 11.17 -0.38
C ASP A 86 28.71 10.21 0.43
N SER A 87 29.25 9.04 0.74
CA SER A 87 28.52 7.98 1.43
C SER A 87 28.46 8.14 2.94
N ARG A 88 29.11 9.14 3.55
CA ARG A 88 29.13 9.29 5.03
C ARG A 88 27.71 9.35 5.62
N PHE A 89 26.83 10.14 4.99
CA PHE A 89 25.44 10.29 5.41
C PHE A 89 24.59 9.05 5.10
N ALA A 90 24.88 8.39 3.97
CA ALA A 90 24.15 7.20 3.53
C ALA A 90 24.50 5.94 4.33
N SER A 91 25.68 5.93 4.96
CA SER A 91 26.20 4.81 5.75
C SER A 91 25.76 4.91 7.22
N ASP A 92 25.46 6.12 7.72
CA ASP A 92 25.05 6.35 9.10
C ASP A 92 23.55 6.08 9.29
N SER A 93 23.22 4.97 9.97
CA SER A 93 21.83 4.59 10.25
C SER A 93 21.14 5.53 11.23
N SER A 94 21.87 6.09 12.21
CA SER A 94 21.33 7.02 13.20
C SER A 94 20.87 8.32 12.52
N TYR A 95 21.68 8.83 11.58
CA TYR A 95 21.34 9.99 10.79
C TYR A 95 20.13 9.75 9.87
N ILE A 96 20.03 8.57 9.25
CA ILE A 96 18.85 8.18 8.46
C ILE A 96 17.58 8.18 9.30
N PHE A 97 17.62 7.62 10.52
CA PHE A 97 16.47 7.63 11.42
C PHE A 97 16.11 9.05 11.86
N TYR A 98 17.10 9.89 12.13
CA TYR A 98 16.89 11.31 12.44
C TYR A 98 16.15 12.05 11.30
N LEU A 99 16.61 11.92 10.06
CA LEU A 99 15.96 12.53 8.88
C LEU A 99 14.53 12.01 8.68
N GLN A 100 14.31 10.71 8.88
CA GLN A 100 12.97 10.13 8.80
C GLN A 100 12.07 10.69 9.91
N TYR A 101 12.54 10.70 11.15
CA TYR A 101 11.78 11.14 12.31
C TYR A 101 11.35 12.60 12.19
N LEU A 102 12.28 13.51 11.90
CA LEU A 102 11.97 14.91 11.65
C LEU A 102 11.01 15.11 10.48
N GLY A 103 11.21 14.36 9.40
CA GLY A 103 10.32 14.41 8.25
C GLY A 103 8.89 14.00 8.58
N ASP A 104 8.70 13.01 9.44
CA ASP A 104 7.38 12.57 9.87
C ASP A 104 6.76 13.50 10.90
N LEU A 105 7.53 14.04 11.85
CA LEU A 105 7.05 15.08 12.74
C LEU A 105 6.51 16.27 11.94
N LYS A 106 7.27 16.80 10.98
CA LYS A 106 6.83 17.88 10.07
C LYS A 106 5.51 17.52 9.35
N GLN A 107 5.34 16.26 8.93
CA GLN A 107 4.10 15.78 8.30
C GLN A 107 2.93 15.67 9.27
N VAL A 108 3.15 15.25 10.51
CA VAL A 108 2.10 15.17 11.53
C VAL A 108 1.57 16.55 11.85
N TYR A 109 2.45 17.51 12.11
CA TYR A 109 2.04 18.89 12.39
C TYR A 109 1.22 19.49 11.25
N SER A 110 1.68 19.30 10.02
CA SER A 110 0.90 19.68 8.84
C SER A 110 -0.46 18.96 8.80
N GLY A 111 -0.50 17.67 9.12
CA GLY A 111 -1.72 16.87 9.18
C GLY A 111 -2.71 17.33 10.26
N ILE A 112 -2.23 17.72 11.44
CA ILE A 112 -3.04 18.31 12.51
C ILE A 112 -3.67 19.60 11.99
N ASN A 113 -2.89 20.50 11.41
CA ASN A 113 -3.40 21.76 10.87
C ASN A 113 -4.44 21.55 9.76
N ILE A 114 -4.21 20.57 8.87
CA ILE A 114 -5.18 20.19 7.84
C ILE A 114 -6.49 19.68 8.46
N ALA A 115 -6.41 18.91 9.55
CA ALA A 115 -7.58 18.40 10.25
C ALA A 115 -8.41 19.54 10.87
N PHE A 116 -7.76 20.55 11.47
CA PHE A 116 -8.45 21.73 12.02
C PHE A 116 -9.08 22.62 10.94
N ARG A 117 -8.51 22.67 9.73
CA ARG A 117 -9.06 23.43 8.60
C ARG A 117 -10.23 22.73 7.89
N LYS A 118 -10.47 21.44 8.15
CA LYS A 118 -11.54 20.69 7.50
C LYS A 118 -12.82 20.82 8.31
N LYS A 119 -13.80 21.58 7.80
CA LYS A 119 -15.06 21.87 8.50
C LYS A 119 -16.28 21.46 7.68
N LEU A 120 -17.38 21.20 8.38
CA LEU A 120 -18.73 21.23 7.79
C LEU A 120 -19.14 22.69 7.49
N PRO A 121 -20.17 22.91 6.67
CA PRO A 121 -20.74 24.25 6.44
C PRO A 121 -21.08 24.97 7.77
N MET A 122 -20.56 26.18 7.96
CA MET A 122 -20.67 27.05 9.13
C MET A 122 -20.26 28.49 8.75
N ASN A 123 -20.53 29.47 9.61
CA ASN A 123 -20.11 30.87 9.41
C ASN A 123 -18.72 31.17 10.03
N ALA A 124 -18.17 32.36 9.75
CA ALA A 124 -16.82 32.73 10.21
C ALA A 124 -16.70 32.70 11.76
N LYS A 125 -17.70 33.19 12.48
CA LYS A 125 -17.75 33.14 13.96
C LYS A 125 -17.69 31.72 14.53
N GLN A 126 -18.49 30.80 14.00
CA GLN A 126 -18.48 29.38 14.39
C GLN A 126 -17.16 28.69 14.03
N SER A 127 -16.50 29.11 12.96
CA SER A 127 -15.25 28.49 12.50
C SER A 127 -14.09 28.64 13.49
N LEU A 128 -14.10 29.71 14.29
CA LEU A 128 -13.06 30.11 15.26
C LEU A 128 -13.28 29.54 16.67
N ASP A 129 -14.44 28.94 16.96
CA ASP A 129 -14.77 28.38 18.29
C ASP A 129 -14.14 26.98 18.50
N GLU A 130 -13.23 26.87 19.48
CA GLU A 130 -12.58 25.61 19.85
C GLU A 130 -13.52 24.62 20.56
N MET A 131 -14.61 25.08 21.19
CA MET A 131 -15.51 24.18 21.93
C MET A 131 -16.36 23.34 20.96
N GLN A 132 -16.80 23.93 19.84
CA GLN A 132 -17.47 23.21 18.75
C GLN A 132 -16.55 22.19 18.04
N MET A 133 -15.22 22.37 18.09
CA MET A 133 -14.27 21.40 17.52
C MET A 133 -14.39 20.01 18.14
N LYS A 134 -14.65 19.94 19.45
CA LYS A 134 -14.76 18.68 20.20
C LYS A 134 -16.04 17.92 19.84
N PHE A 135 -17.11 18.65 19.52
CA PHE A 135 -18.40 18.09 19.10
C PHE A 135 -18.39 17.59 17.64
N LEU A 136 -17.62 18.23 16.76
CA LEU A 136 -17.54 17.90 15.33
C LEU A 136 -16.51 16.80 15.00
N MET A 137 -15.55 16.53 15.89
CA MET A 137 -14.53 15.50 15.69
C MET A 137 -14.99 14.14 16.22
N ASN A 138 -15.64 13.35 15.36
CA ASN A 138 -15.94 11.94 15.65
C ASN A 138 -14.65 11.11 15.80
N LYS A 139 -14.76 9.93 16.44
CA LYS A 139 -13.66 8.98 16.67
C LYS A 139 -12.79 8.72 15.43
N ASP A 140 -13.34 8.67 14.22
CA ASP A 140 -12.57 8.44 13.00
C ASP A 140 -11.84 9.68 12.46
N MET A 141 -12.23 10.88 12.90
CA MET A 141 -11.61 12.14 12.48
C MET A 141 -10.33 12.43 13.25
N ILE A 142 -10.28 12.04 14.53
CA ILE A 142 -9.14 12.32 15.41
C ILE A 142 -7.83 11.69 14.90
N TYR A 143 -7.90 10.54 14.22
CA TYR A 143 -6.71 9.86 13.69
C TYR A 143 -6.27 10.37 12.31
N ARG A 144 -7.08 11.18 11.61
CA ARG A 144 -6.82 11.54 10.20
C ARG A 144 -5.52 12.31 10.00
N HIS A 145 -5.01 13.02 11.01
CA HIS A 145 -3.72 13.71 10.93
C HIS A 145 -2.57 12.74 10.62
N LEU A 146 -2.65 11.50 11.11
CA LEU A 146 -1.66 10.45 10.85
C LEU A 146 -1.69 9.95 9.40
N GLN A 147 -2.72 10.25 8.61
CA GLN A 147 -2.80 9.85 7.20
C GLN A 147 -1.67 10.46 6.35
N CYS A 148 -1.12 11.61 6.77
CA CYS A 148 0.01 12.25 6.12
C CYS A 148 1.32 11.51 6.38
N VAL A 149 1.42 10.75 7.48
CA VAL A 149 2.62 9.99 7.85
C VAL A 149 2.67 8.69 7.07
N ARG A 150 3.66 8.57 6.21
CA ARG A 150 3.83 7.38 5.36
C ARG A 150 4.05 6.13 6.21
N GLY A 151 3.31 5.07 5.92
CA GLY A 151 3.37 3.82 6.66
C GLY A 151 2.61 3.78 7.99
N SER A 152 1.87 4.84 8.36
CA SER A 152 0.95 4.78 9.49
C SER A 152 -0.28 3.91 9.19
N PRO A 153 -1.04 3.47 10.20
CA PRO A 153 -2.31 2.75 9.99
C PRO A 153 -3.27 3.51 9.07
N GLN A 154 -3.35 4.83 9.24
CA GLN A 154 -4.25 5.70 8.47
C GLN A 154 -3.78 5.93 7.04
N TYR A 155 -2.46 5.98 6.82
CA TYR A 155 -1.88 5.97 5.48
C TYR A 155 -2.23 4.68 4.73
N TRP A 156 -2.08 3.53 5.39
CA TRP A 156 -2.38 2.23 4.79
C TRP A 156 -3.88 2.05 4.54
N TYR A 157 -4.73 2.50 5.47
CA TYR A 157 -6.18 2.49 5.29
C TYR A 157 -6.61 3.34 4.08
N LYS A 158 -5.95 4.49 3.84
CA LYS A 158 -6.15 5.27 2.60
C LYS A 158 -5.82 4.46 1.35
N ARG A 159 -4.68 3.76 1.35
CA ARG A 159 -4.22 2.96 0.20
C ARG A 159 -5.08 1.72 -0.03
N LEU A 160 -5.61 1.13 1.02
CA LEU A 160 -6.61 0.07 0.93
C LEU A 160 -7.88 0.59 0.24
N LYS A 161 -8.36 1.79 0.61
CA LYS A 161 -9.51 2.42 -0.06
C LYS A 161 -9.22 2.72 -1.53
N ASP A 162 -8.01 3.18 -1.87
CA ASP A 162 -7.57 3.38 -3.25
C ASP A 162 -7.68 2.07 -4.04
N LEU A 163 -7.15 0.98 -3.48
CA LEU A 163 -7.19 -0.35 -4.10
C LEU A 163 -8.62 -0.90 -4.25
N PHE A 164 -9.49 -0.75 -3.24
CA PHE A 164 -10.91 -1.08 -3.40
C PHE A 164 -11.62 -0.21 -4.44
N GLY A 165 -11.20 1.04 -4.59
CA GLY A 165 -11.63 1.90 -5.69
C GLY A 165 -11.29 1.30 -7.06
N MET A 166 -10.09 0.72 -7.21
CA MET A 166 -9.69 0.00 -8.41
C MET A 166 -10.59 -1.21 -8.63
N THR A 167 -10.74 -2.07 -7.61
CA THR A 167 -11.57 -3.28 -7.71
C THR A 167 -13.03 -2.97 -8.08
N ARG A 168 -13.59 -1.89 -7.53
CA ARG A 168 -14.96 -1.47 -7.84
C ARG A 168 -15.15 -1.03 -9.30
N GLN A 169 -14.15 -0.36 -9.89
CA GLN A 169 -14.24 0.21 -11.25
C GLN A 169 -13.68 -0.69 -12.35
N LEU A 170 -12.70 -1.54 -12.01
CA LEU A 170 -11.97 -2.40 -12.95
C LEU A 170 -12.35 -3.87 -12.81
N GLY A 171 -13.19 -4.22 -11.83
CA GLY A 171 -13.42 -5.60 -11.42
C GLY A 171 -12.29 -6.17 -10.56
N PHE A 172 -12.38 -7.45 -10.22
CA PHE A 172 -11.37 -8.13 -9.42
C PHE A 172 -10.07 -8.35 -10.20
N PRO A 173 -8.90 -8.26 -9.55
CA PRO A 173 -7.63 -8.57 -10.20
C PRO A 173 -7.60 -10.03 -10.63
N THR A 174 -6.92 -10.33 -11.74
CA THR A 174 -6.73 -11.68 -12.29
C THR A 174 -5.74 -12.50 -11.45
N PHE A 175 -4.58 -11.91 -11.16
CA PHE A 175 -3.51 -12.56 -10.41
C PHE A 175 -3.14 -11.78 -9.16
N PHE A 176 -2.70 -12.53 -8.15
CA PHE A 176 -1.95 -11.99 -7.03
C PHE A 176 -0.50 -12.48 -7.12
N LEU A 177 0.44 -11.57 -7.36
CA LEU A 177 1.87 -11.84 -7.45
C LEU A 177 2.61 -11.27 -6.24
N THR A 178 3.41 -12.09 -5.58
CA THR A 178 4.34 -11.67 -4.52
C THR A 178 5.77 -11.89 -4.96
N LEU A 179 6.64 -10.92 -4.71
CA LEU A 179 8.07 -10.99 -5.01
C LEU A 179 8.87 -10.71 -3.74
N SER A 180 9.75 -11.64 -3.38
CA SER A 180 10.66 -11.50 -2.23
C SER A 180 11.97 -10.84 -2.66
N CYS A 181 12.68 -10.19 -1.72
CA CYS A 181 14.03 -9.67 -1.97
C CYS A 181 15.09 -10.71 -1.62
N ALA A 182 15.99 -11.02 -2.57
CA ALA A 182 17.14 -11.88 -2.37
C ALA A 182 18.44 -11.11 -2.62
N ASP A 183 18.61 -9.99 -1.92
CA ASP A 183 19.75 -9.07 -2.02
C ASP A 183 21.12 -9.74 -1.80
N LEU A 184 21.21 -10.81 -1.01
CA LEU A 184 22.44 -11.60 -0.83
C LEU A 184 22.69 -12.62 -1.95
N ARG A 185 21.68 -12.94 -2.76
CA ARG A 185 21.77 -13.87 -3.90
C ARG A 185 22.15 -13.15 -5.18
N TRP A 186 21.58 -11.96 -5.39
CA TRP A 186 21.75 -11.22 -6.63
C TRP A 186 23.20 -10.76 -6.82
N LYS A 187 23.83 -11.24 -7.90
CA LYS A 187 25.24 -10.97 -8.20
C LYS A 187 25.46 -9.48 -8.41
N GLU A 188 24.55 -8.82 -9.11
CA GLU A 188 24.63 -7.38 -9.38
C GLU A 188 24.57 -6.52 -8.11
N PHE A 189 23.93 -7.01 -7.04
CA PHE A 189 24.00 -6.35 -5.73
C PHE A 189 25.41 -6.46 -5.18
N THR A 190 25.92 -7.69 -5.06
CA THR A 190 27.27 -7.95 -4.52
C THR A 190 28.33 -7.16 -5.30
N ASP A 191 28.33 -7.24 -6.64
CA ASP A 191 29.26 -6.52 -7.51
C ASP A 191 29.19 -5.00 -7.31
N THR A 192 27.99 -4.44 -7.11
CA THR A 192 27.82 -3.00 -6.87
C THR A 192 28.38 -2.58 -5.51
N PHE A 193 28.15 -3.38 -4.46
CA PHE A 193 28.72 -3.07 -3.13
C PHE A 193 30.24 -3.23 -3.10
N VAL A 194 30.80 -4.22 -3.80
CA VAL A 194 32.25 -4.42 -3.90
C VAL A 194 32.91 -3.21 -4.55
N ARG A 195 32.39 -2.74 -5.70
CA ARG A 195 32.86 -1.51 -6.36
C ARG A 195 32.70 -0.28 -5.47
N HIS A 196 31.58 -0.16 -4.76
CA HIS A 196 31.31 1.00 -3.90
C HIS A 196 32.25 1.08 -2.69
N THR A 197 32.57 -0.07 -2.08
CA THR A 197 33.41 -0.14 -0.87
C THR A 197 34.90 -0.25 -1.17
N GLY A 198 35.28 -0.48 -2.43
CA GLY A 198 36.67 -0.81 -2.79
C GLY A 198 37.11 -2.18 -2.28
N ALA A 199 36.17 -3.07 -1.94
CA ALA A 199 36.49 -4.42 -1.48
C ALA A 199 37.14 -5.25 -2.60
N PRO A 200 37.96 -6.27 -2.26
CA PRO A 200 38.56 -7.14 -3.26
C PRO A 200 37.50 -7.91 -4.06
N ILE A 201 37.67 -7.95 -5.37
CA ILE A 201 36.82 -8.74 -6.28
C ILE A 201 37.15 -10.22 -6.09
N LYS A 202 36.15 -11.01 -5.72
CA LYS A 202 36.25 -12.47 -5.51
C LYS A 202 35.21 -13.18 -6.36
N GLU A 203 35.48 -14.43 -6.74
CA GLU A 203 34.50 -15.27 -7.44
C GLU A 203 33.28 -15.60 -6.57
N SER A 204 33.49 -15.76 -5.26
CA SER A 204 32.42 -15.96 -4.29
C SER A 204 32.69 -15.23 -2.98
N TYR A 205 31.62 -14.86 -2.30
CA TYR A 205 31.64 -14.20 -1.00
C TYR A 205 30.85 -15.03 -0.01
N THR A 206 31.37 -15.16 1.20
CA THR A 206 30.67 -15.80 2.32
C THR A 206 29.44 -14.97 2.73
N PHE A 207 28.48 -15.61 3.39
CA PHE A 207 27.30 -14.92 3.93
C PHE A 207 27.66 -13.71 4.81
N LYS A 208 28.71 -13.85 5.63
CA LYS A 208 29.18 -12.79 6.53
C LYS A 208 29.76 -11.60 5.75
N GLU A 209 30.53 -11.85 4.70
CA GLU A 209 31.07 -10.80 3.83
C GLU A 209 29.97 -10.07 3.08
N LYS A 210 29.03 -10.79 2.44
CA LYS A 210 27.90 -10.18 1.73
C LYS A 210 27.05 -9.32 2.67
N THR A 211 26.81 -9.80 3.89
CA THR A 211 26.06 -9.03 4.89
C THR A 211 26.80 -7.77 5.32
N LYS A 212 28.13 -7.85 5.50
CA LYS A 212 28.97 -6.67 5.82
C LYS A 212 28.91 -5.63 4.69
N LEU A 213 29.02 -6.08 3.44
CA LEU A 213 28.93 -5.24 2.26
C LEU A 213 27.56 -4.54 2.15
N LEU A 214 26.47 -5.28 2.33
CA LEU A 214 25.10 -4.74 2.30
C LEU A 214 24.88 -3.67 3.38
N ARG A 215 25.41 -3.91 4.59
CA ARG A 215 25.30 -2.99 5.73
C ARG A 215 26.16 -1.74 5.60
N ALA A 216 27.21 -1.77 4.76
CA ALA A 216 28.09 -0.63 4.57
C ALA A 216 27.34 0.58 3.98
N ASN A 217 26.33 0.35 3.13
CA ASN A 217 25.51 1.42 2.59
C ASN A 217 24.03 0.98 2.43
N PRO A 218 23.20 1.13 3.47
CA PRO A 218 21.79 0.73 3.41
C PRO A 218 20.98 1.53 2.38
N VAL A 219 21.36 2.77 2.06
CA VAL A 219 20.69 3.58 1.03
C VAL A 219 20.88 2.97 -0.35
N LEU A 220 22.10 2.51 -0.65
CA LEU A 220 22.41 1.84 -1.90
C LEU A 220 21.58 0.55 -2.04
N ALA A 221 21.44 -0.23 -0.97
CA ALA A 221 20.58 -1.43 -0.97
C ALA A 221 19.12 -1.10 -1.34
N ALA A 222 18.56 -0.08 -0.70
CA ALA A 222 17.19 0.37 -0.95
C ALA A 222 16.98 0.84 -2.41
N ARG A 223 17.95 1.60 -2.94
CA ARG A 223 17.92 2.10 -4.33
C ARG A 223 18.07 0.99 -5.36
N LEU A 224 18.96 0.02 -5.11
CA LEU A 224 19.14 -1.13 -6.01
C LEU A 224 17.87 -1.97 -6.09
N PHE A 225 17.19 -2.21 -4.97
CA PHE A 225 15.91 -2.90 -4.99
C PHE A 225 14.86 -2.12 -5.77
N GLU A 226 14.72 -0.81 -5.54
CA GLU A 226 13.77 0.04 -6.28
C GLU A 226 14.06 0.01 -7.79
N LYS A 227 15.34 0.11 -8.19
CA LYS A 227 15.77 0.05 -9.59
C LYS A 227 15.44 -1.32 -10.19
N ARG A 228 15.76 -2.41 -9.50
CA ARG A 228 15.47 -3.79 -9.93
C ARG A 228 13.97 -4.00 -10.08
N PHE A 229 13.18 -3.60 -9.10
CA PHE A 229 11.71 -3.70 -9.14
C PHE A 229 11.11 -2.92 -10.32
N ASN A 230 11.48 -1.65 -10.49
CA ASN A 230 10.97 -0.83 -11.59
C ASN A 230 11.37 -1.39 -12.97
N THR A 231 12.61 -1.88 -13.09
CA THR A 231 13.10 -2.50 -14.33
C THR A 231 12.34 -3.79 -14.63
N PHE A 232 12.14 -4.64 -13.61
CA PHE A 232 11.35 -5.86 -13.74
C PHE A 232 9.91 -5.57 -14.18
N MET A 233 9.26 -4.60 -13.54
CA MET A 233 7.91 -4.19 -13.90
C MET A 233 7.83 -3.66 -15.34
N ASN A 234 8.80 -2.86 -15.77
CA ASN A 234 8.79 -2.24 -17.09
C ASN A 234 9.11 -3.21 -18.23
N LEU A 235 10.00 -4.19 -18.00
CA LEU A 235 10.46 -5.11 -19.05
C LEU A 235 9.63 -6.40 -19.12
N PHE A 236 9.31 -6.99 -17.96
CA PHE A 236 8.73 -8.34 -17.89
C PHE A 236 7.22 -8.34 -17.65
N ILE A 237 6.72 -7.47 -16.77
CA ILE A 237 5.28 -7.44 -16.43
C ILE A 237 4.48 -6.56 -17.41
N LYS A 238 4.97 -5.35 -17.70
CA LYS A 238 4.29 -4.38 -18.58
C LYS A 238 4.92 -4.28 -19.97
N GLY A 239 6.13 -4.82 -20.12
CA GLY A 239 6.90 -4.72 -21.34
C GLY A 239 6.56 -5.82 -22.34
N GLY A 240 7.30 -5.88 -23.45
CA GLY A 240 7.01 -6.81 -24.54
C GLY A 240 7.09 -8.29 -24.16
N ALA A 241 7.83 -8.66 -23.11
CA ALA A 241 7.96 -10.05 -22.68
C ALA A 241 6.62 -10.68 -22.23
N SER A 242 5.68 -9.86 -21.72
CA SER A 242 4.30 -10.27 -21.42
C SER A 242 4.19 -11.61 -20.67
N CYS A 243 5.03 -11.83 -19.63
CA CYS A 243 5.14 -13.12 -18.92
C CYS A 243 3.81 -13.63 -18.30
N LEU A 244 2.83 -12.74 -18.13
CA LEU A 244 1.48 -13.01 -17.61
C LEU A 244 0.39 -12.57 -18.59
N GLY A 245 0.72 -12.44 -19.88
CA GLY A 245 -0.12 -11.78 -20.88
C GLY A 245 -0.06 -10.25 -20.79
N ILE A 246 -1.04 -9.59 -21.40
CA ILE A 246 -1.12 -8.13 -21.42
C ILE A 246 -1.69 -7.65 -20.08
N VAL A 247 -0.83 -7.20 -19.18
CA VAL A 247 -1.24 -6.60 -17.92
C VAL A 247 -1.76 -5.19 -18.18
N GLU A 248 -3.08 -5.02 -18.13
CA GLU A 248 -3.72 -3.72 -18.24
C GLU A 248 -3.44 -2.96 -16.95
N ASP A 249 -4.06 -3.28 -15.83
CA ASP A 249 -3.92 -2.54 -14.58
C ASP A 249 -3.13 -3.31 -13.52
N TRP A 250 -2.51 -2.57 -12.59
CA TRP A 250 -1.73 -3.16 -11.51
C TRP A 250 -1.63 -2.22 -10.32
N PHE A 251 -1.47 -2.80 -9.14
CA PHE A 251 -1.10 -2.10 -7.92
C PHE A 251 0.06 -2.87 -7.29
N ALA A 252 0.94 -2.18 -6.57
CA ALA A 252 1.99 -2.84 -5.79
C ALA A 252 2.11 -2.18 -4.42
N ARG A 253 2.22 -2.98 -3.37
CA ARG A 253 2.63 -2.56 -2.02
C ARG A 253 4.04 -3.07 -1.78
N ILE A 254 4.93 -2.18 -1.35
CA ILE A 254 6.26 -2.54 -0.85
C ILE A 254 6.16 -2.66 0.67
N GLU A 255 6.41 -3.86 1.19
CA GLU A 255 6.38 -4.20 2.61
C GLU A 255 7.77 -4.60 3.09
N MET A 256 8.18 -4.11 4.26
CA MET A 256 9.44 -4.48 4.89
C MET A 256 9.15 -5.58 5.93
N GLN A 257 9.55 -6.82 5.63
CA GLN A 257 9.28 -7.95 6.52
C GLN A 257 10.05 -7.80 7.84
N MET A 258 9.37 -7.52 8.95
CA MET A 258 9.92 -7.51 10.33
C MET A 258 11.41 -7.13 10.41
N ARG A 259 11.73 -5.90 9.96
CA ARG A 259 13.08 -5.29 9.97
C ARG A 259 14.07 -5.76 8.88
N GLY A 260 13.64 -6.59 7.93
CA GLY A 260 14.42 -7.09 6.80
C GLY A 260 14.14 -6.39 5.46
N SER A 261 14.49 -7.08 4.37
CA SER A 261 14.47 -6.57 3.01
C SER A 261 13.04 -6.44 2.43
N PRO A 262 12.84 -5.61 1.38
CA PRO A 262 11.50 -5.25 0.91
C PRO A 262 10.85 -6.40 0.13
N HIS A 263 9.54 -6.52 0.22
CA HIS A 263 8.72 -7.49 -0.49
C HIS A 263 7.66 -6.74 -1.28
N SER A 264 7.37 -7.18 -2.50
CA SER A 264 6.30 -6.62 -3.31
C SER A 264 5.08 -7.51 -3.29
N HIS A 265 3.92 -6.92 -3.06
CA HIS A 265 2.61 -7.56 -3.06
C HIS A 265 1.75 -6.89 -4.13
N MET A 266 1.34 -7.64 -5.16
CA MET A 266 0.79 -7.07 -6.39
C MET A 266 -0.47 -7.77 -6.90
N PRO A 267 -1.65 -7.14 -6.78
CA PRO A 267 -2.78 -7.50 -7.62
C PRO A 267 -2.59 -6.98 -9.05
N LEU A 268 -2.83 -7.84 -10.04
CA LEU A 268 -2.64 -7.58 -11.47
C LEU A 268 -3.93 -7.88 -12.24
N TRP A 269 -4.30 -7.02 -13.19
CA TRP A 269 -5.44 -7.18 -14.11
C TRP A 269 -4.90 -7.49 -15.50
N VAL A 270 -5.24 -8.66 -16.04
CA VAL A 270 -4.79 -9.13 -17.34
C VAL A 270 -5.92 -9.03 -18.35
N LYS A 271 -5.63 -8.46 -19.52
CA LYS A 271 -6.60 -8.30 -20.61
C LYS A 271 -7.09 -9.66 -21.11
N GLY A 272 -8.40 -9.82 -21.22
CA GLY A 272 -9.03 -11.02 -21.77
C GLY A 272 -8.86 -12.27 -20.90
N ALA A 273 -8.49 -12.12 -19.62
CA ALA A 273 -8.46 -13.25 -18.69
C ALA A 273 -9.89 -13.73 -18.38
N PRO A 274 -10.13 -15.05 -18.31
CA PRO A 274 -11.44 -15.59 -17.96
C PRO A 274 -11.79 -15.24 -16.50
N VAL A 275 -13.08 -15.09 -16.21
CA VAL A 275 -13.57 -14.66 -14.89
C VAL A 275 -14.45 -15.74 -14.28
N TYR A 276 -14.14 -16.12 -13.04
CA TYR A 276 -14.99 -17.02 -12.27
C TYR A 276 -16.10 -16.22 -11.58
N ILE A 277 -17.36 -16.55 -11.88
CA ILE A 277 -18.56 -15.87 -11.35
C ILE A 277 -19.30 -16.70 -10.29
N GLY A 278 -18.62 -17.65 -9.65
CA GLY A 278 -19.20 -18.55 -8.67
C GLY A 278 -19.73 -19.85 -9.29
N LEU A 279 -20.63 -20.54 -8.57
CA LEU A 279 -21.20 -21.82 -8.99
C LEU A 279 -22.00 -21.74 -10.30
N GLN A 280 -22.37 -20.53 -10.73
CA GLN A 280 -23.06 -20.26 -12.00
C GLN A 280 -22.12 -20.24 -13.22
N THR A 281 -20.80 -20.35 -13.00
CA THR A 281 -19.82 -20.41 -14.08
C THR A 281 -20.04 -21.70 -14.88
N ASP A 282 -20.24 -21.57 -16.20
CA ASP A 282 -20.44 -22.71 -17.09
C ASP A 282 -19.15 -23.55 -17.25
N GLU A 283 -19.32 -24.80 -17.68
CA GLU A 283 -18.20 -25.75 -17.75
C GLU A 283 -17.12 -25.33 -18.75
N LYS A 284 -17.50 -24.71 -19.87
CA LYS A 284 -16.54 -24.21 -20.87
C LYS A 284 -15.67 -23.11 -20.27
N THR A 285 -16.27 -22.15 -19.56
CA THR A 285 -15.53 -21.10 -18.86
C THR A 285 -14.62 -21.68 -17.77
N ARG A 286 -15.07 -22.72 -17.04
CA ARG A 286 -14.22 -23.41 -16.04
C ARG A 286 -13.00 -24.05 -16.68
N GLU A 287 -13.16 -24.73 -17.82
CA GLU A 287 -12.04 -25.29 -18.57
C GLU A 287 -11.08 -24.20 -19.08
N GLU A 288 -11.62 -23.08 -19.56
CA GLU A 288 -10.81 -21.94 -20.00
C GLU A 288 -10.00 -21.34 -18.85
N ILE A 289 -10.58 -21.24 -17.64
CA ILE A 289 -9.86 -20.80 -16.43
C ILE A 289 -8.72 -21.77 -16.11
N VAL A 290 -8.98 -23.08 -16.13
CA VAL A 290 -7.95 -24.11 -15.85
C VAL A 290 -6.81 -24.01 -16.87
N LYS A 291 -7.12 -23.95 -18.16
CA LYS A 291 -6.13 -23.78 -19.24
C LYS A 291 -5.33 -22.48 -19.09
N PHE A 292 -6.00 -21.39 -18.73
CA PHE A 292 -5.36 -20.10 -18.47
C PHE A 292 -4.41 -20.16 -17.27
N CYS A 293 -4.82 -20.82 -16.18
CA CYS A 293 -3.98 -21.03 -15.00
C CYS A 293 -2.76 -21.88 -15.33
N ASP A 294 -2.93 -23.01 -16.01
CA ASP A 294 -1.82 -23.92 -16.36
C ASP A 294 -0.82 -23.28 -17.32
N LYS A 295 -1.26 -22.30 -18.12
CA LYS A 295 -0.37 -21.50 -18.99
C LYS A 295 0.63 -20.65 -18.18
N TYR A 296 0.22 -20.08 -17.05
CA TYR A 296 1.02 -19.08 -16.33
C TYR A 296 1.51 -19.54 -14.95
N ILE A 297 0.90 -20.57 -14.36
CA ILE A 297 1.17 -21.05 -13.01
C ILE A 297 1.50 -22.53 -13.09
N THR A 298 2.64 -22.90 -12.53
CA THR A 298 3.10 -24.29 -12.45
C THR A 298 3.52 -24.64 -11.02
N THR A 299 3.54 -25.94 -10.74
CA THR A 299 4.14 -26.51 -9.53
C THR A 299 5.22 -27.55 -9.89
N ARG A 300 5.62 -27.60 -11.16
CA ARG A 300 6.59 -28.56 -11.70
C ARG A 300 7.91 -28.45 -10.96
N PHE A 301 8.50 -29.61 -10.65
CA PHE A 301 9.87 -29.72 -10.18
C PHE A 301 10.65 -30.54 -11.21
N PRO A 302 11.27 -29.89 -12.22
CA PRO A 302 11.90 -30.60 -13.32
C PRO A 302 13.10 -31.40 -12.83
N SER A 303 13.45 -32.46 -13.56
CA SER A 303 14.68 -33.22 -13.31
C SER A 303 15.92 -32.39 -13.70
N LEU A 304 17.09 -32.82 -13.24
CA LEU A 304 18.36 -32.19 -13.63
C LEU A 304 18.66 -32.34 -15.13
N GLU A 305 18.15 -33.39 -15.76
CA GLU A 305 18.32 -33.67 -17.19
C GLU A 305 17.39 -32.80 -18.04
N GLU A 306 16.17 -32.54 -17.56
CA GLU A 306 15.16 -31.77 -18.28
C GLU A 306 15.48 -30.26 -18.26
N ASP A 307 15.70 -29.70 -17.07
CA ASP A 307 16.05 -28.28 -16.93
C ASP A 307 16.89 -28.05 -15.66
N PRO A 308 18.23 -28.09 -15.78
CA PRO A 308 19.09 -27.97 -14.61
C PRO A 308 18.94 -26.60 -13.93
N ILE A 309 18.77 -25.52 -14.70
CA ILE A 309 18.65 -24.16 -14.17
C ILE A 309 17.37 -24.05 -13.33
N LEU A 310 16.24 -24.48 -13.88
CA LEU A 310 14.96 -24.42 -13.18
C LEU A 310 14.94 -25.36 -11.98
N HIS A 311 15.54 -26.55 -12.11
CA HIS A 311 15.70 -27.47 -10.98
C HIS A 311 16.36 -26.77 -9.79
N TYR A 312 17.50 -26.10 -10.00
CA TYR A 312 18.19 -25.37 -8.92
C TYR A 312 17.35 -24.20 -8.38
N LEU A 313 16.73 -23.41 -9.26
CA LEU A 313 15.90 -22.28 -8.83
C LEU A 313 14.69 -22.72 -8.00
N VAL A 314 13.98 -23.76 -8.43
CA VAL A 314 12.83 -24.29 -7.70
C VAL A 314 13.30 -24.85 -6.36
N LYS A 315 14.35 -25.68 -6.37
CA LYS A 315 14.94 -26.29 -5.16
C LYS A 315 15.32 -25.26 -4.10
N GLU A 316 15.93 -24.16 -4.50
CA GLU A 316 16.43 -23.15 -3.57
C GLU A 316 15.40 -22.08 -3.19
N LEU A 317 14.48 -21.73 -4.10
CA LEU A 317 13.63 -20.55 -3.95
C LEU A 317 12.14 -20.85 -3.79
N GLN A 318 11.68 -22.05 -4.17
CA GLN A 318 10.26 -22.40 -4.17
C GLN A 318 9.90 -23.55 -3.23
N PHE A 319 10.88 -24.30 -2.72
CA PHE A 319 10.60 -25.30 -1.70
C PHE A 319 10.23 -24.65 -0.36
N HIS A 320 9.06 -25.02 0.14
CA HIS A 320 8.63 -24.67 1.48
C HIS A 320 9.43 -25.50 2.50
N SER A 321 10.01 -24.83 3.50
CA SER A 321 10.78 -25.50 4.55
C SER A 321 9.92 -26.51 5.32
N ARG A 322 10.40 -27.76 5.39
CA ARG A 322 9.82 -28.82 6.25
C ARG A 322 9.98 -28.48 7.74
N ASN A 323 11.00 -27.67 8.07
CA ASN A 323 11.20 -27.10 9.39
C ASN A 323 10.40 -25.81 9.46
N HIS A 324 9.11 -25.93 9.78
CA HIS A 324 8.19 -24.80 9.88
C HIS A 324 8.68 -23.78 10.93
N SER A 325 8.81 -22.52 10.52
CA SER A 325 9.10 -21.43 11.45
C SER A 325 7.88 -21.10 12.33
N LYS A 326 8.09 -20.38 13.44
CA LYS A 326 6.98 -19.88 14.30
C LYS A 326 5.94 -19.07 13.52
N SER A 327 6.38 -18.27 12.54
CA SER A 327 5.49 -17.47 11.68
C SER A 327 4.78 -18.31 10.60
N CYS A 328 5.32 -19.48 10.27
CA CYS A 328 4.72 -20.45 9.37
C CYS A 328 3.63 -21.29 10.06
N LEU A 329 3.70 -21.50 11.38
CA LEU A 329 2.73 -22.30 12.11
C LEU A 329 1.52 -21.46 12.53
N LYS A 330 0.32 -22.04 12.46
CA LYS A 330 -0.83 -21.52 13.17
C LYS A 330 -0.69 -21.90 14.65
N LEU A 331 -0.44 -20.91 15.50
CA LEU A 331 -0.12 -21.05 16.94
C LEU A 331 -1.05 -22.01 17.72
N TYR A 332 -2.31 -22.16 17.30
CA TYR A 332 -3.31 -22.98 17.99
C TYR A 332 -3.45 -24.41 17.47
N LYS A 333 -2.82 -24.78 16.34
CA LYS A 333 -3.02 -26.10 15.70
C LYS A 333 -1.73 -26.82 15.30
N MET A 334 -0.55 -26.19 15.45
CA MET A 334 0.74 -26.71 14.94
C MET A 334 0.68 -27.13 13.46
N LEU A 335 -0.27 -26.57 12.70
CA LEU A 335 -0.44 -26.80 11.26
C LEU A 335 0.23 -25.67 10.49
N CYS A 336 0.76 -26.00 9.31
CA CYS A 336 1.27 -25.01 8.38
C CYS A 336 0.17 -24.00 7.99
N ARG A 337 0.44 -22.71 8.21
CA ARG A 337 -0.43 -21.59 7.84
C ARG A 337 -0.72 -21.55 6.34
N PHE A 338 0.26 -21.95 5.54
CA PHE A 338 0.18 -21.98 4.07
C PHE A 338 -0.36 -23.30 3.52
N GLY A 339 -0.70 -24.27 4.39
CA GLY A 339 -1.30 -25.53 3.96
C GLY A 339 -0.31 -26.49 3.29
N PHE A 340 0.98 -26.45 3.66
CA PHE A 340 1.94 -27.48 3.27
C PHE A 340 1.90 -28.68 4.24
N PRO A 341 2.19 -29.89 3.75
CA PRO A 341 2.38 -30.25 2.33
C PRO A 341 1.08 -30.08 1.52
N ARG A 342 1.22 -29.70 0.24
CA ARG A 342 0.08 -29.48 -0.66
C ARG A 342 -0.48 -30.81 -1.17
N PRO A 343 -1.79 -30.88 -1.51
CA PRO A 343 -2.39 -32.08 -2.09
C PRO A 343 -1.79 -32.41 -3.45
N VAL A 344 -1.63 -33.69 -3.74
CA VAL A 344 -1.21 -34.21 -5.06
C VAL A 344 -2.40 -34.08 -6.01
N ALA A 345 -2.18 -33.75 -7.28
CA ALA A 345 -3.27 -33.67 -8.26
C ALA A 345 -2.78 -34.01 -9.66
N ARG A 346 -3.49 -34.89 -10.36
CA ARG A 346 -3.15 -35.30 -11.74
C ARG A 346 -3.40 -34.18 -12.76
N ARG A 347 -4.34 -33.28 -12.46
CA ARG A 347 -4.75 -32.14 -13.27
C ARG A 347 -5.05 -30.93 -12.39
N THR A 348 -5.08 -29.74 -13.00
CA THR A 348 -5.57 -28.54 -12.33
C THR A 348 -7.11 -28.53 -12.38
N PHE A 349 -7.76 -28.15 -11.28
CA PHE A 349 -9.23 -28.04 -11.23
C PHE A 349 -9.69 -27.05 -10.16
N ILE A 350 -10.89 -26.48 -10.35
CA ILE A 350 -11.54 -25.59 -9.39
C ILE A 350 -12.17 -26.45 -8.29
N CYS A 351 -11.63 -26.36 -7.07
CA CYS A 351 -12.15 -27.06 -5.91
C CYS A 351 -13.21 -26.19 -5.22
N GLU A 352 -14.47 -26.52 -5.47
CA GLU A 352 -15.65 -25.91 -4.84
C GLU A 352 -16.06 -26.71 -3.59
N PRO A 353 -16.13 -26.06 -2.40
CA PRO A 353 -16.48 -26.74 -1.15
C PRO A 353 -17.84 -27.42 -1.16
N LEU A 354 -17.90 -28.65 -0.64
CA LEU A 354 -19.16 -29.34 -0.39
C LEU A 354 -19.74 -28.95 0.99
N LYS A 355 -21.05 -28.78 1.06
CA LYS A 355 -21.79 -28.56 2.31
C LYS A 355 -22.50 -29.86 2.71
N ALA A 356 -22.44 -30.21 3.99
CA ALA A 356 -23.17 -31.35 4.51
C ALA A 356 -24.63 -30.94 4.73
N GLU A 357 -25.57 -31.68 4.17
CA GLU A 357 -27.00 -31.36 4.28
C GLU A 357 -27.68 -32.12 5.41
N ASN A 358 -27.17 -33.33 5.71
CA ASN A 358 -27.69 -34.21 6.77
C ASN A 358 -26.55 -34.73 7.68
N ASP A 359 -26.91 -35.47 8.74
CA ASP A 359 -25.93 -36.02 9.68
C ASP A 359 -25.09 -37.15 9.09
N ASP A 360 -25.62 -37.90 8.11
CA ASP A 360 -24.88 -38.93 7.39
C ASP A 360 -23.74 -38.33 6.56
N ASP A 361 -23.98 -37.21 5.88
CA ASP A 361 -22.98 -36.44 5.16
C ASP A 361 -21.91 -35.93 6.10
N LYS A 362 -22.28 -35.48 7.31
CA LYS A 362 -21.29 -35.06 8.32
C LYS A 362 -20.39 -36.23 8.72
N GLN A 363 -20.94 -37.42 8.91
CA GLN A 363 -20.16 -38.62 9.24
C GLN A 363 -19.24 -39.02 8.08
N LYS A 364 -19.76 -39.07 6.84
CA LYS A 364 -18.96 -39.32 5.63
C LYS A 364 -17.83 -38.31 5.47
N PHE A 365 -18.14 -37.02 5.63
CA PHE A 365 -17.17 -35.94 5.51
C PHE A 365 -16.10 -36.00 6.61
N LYS A 366 -16.48 -36.40 7.83
CA LYS A 366 -15.54 -36.65 8.92
C LYS A 366 -14.59 -37.80 8.54
N ARG A 367 -15.12 -38.91 8.03
CA ARG A 367 -14.32 -40.06 7.60
C ARG A 367 -13.36 -39.69 6.46
N MET A 368 -13.80 -38.93 5.47
CA MET A 368 -12.94 -38.43 4.39
C MET A 368 -11.78 -37.55 4.91
N LYS A 369 -12.06 -36.68 5.88
CA LYS A 369 -11.04 -35.84 6.53
C LYS A 369 -10.00 -36.66 7.29
N GLU A 370 -10.43 -37.71 7.99
CA GLU A 370 -9.54 -38.64 8.70
C GLU A 370 -8.63 -39.38 7.72
N ILE A 371 -9.19 -39.97 6.66
CA ILE A 371 -8.44 -40.68 5.62
C ILE A 371 -7.40 -39.75 4.98
N LEU A 372 -7.79 -38.54 4.57
CA LEU A 372 -6.84 -37.58 3.99
C LEU A 372 -5.70 -37.22 4.96
N THR A 373 -5.99 -37.13 6.26
CA THR A 373 -4.99 -36.85 7.29
C THR A 373 -4.00 -38.02 7.42
N GLU A 374 -4.50 -39.26 7.44
CA GLU A 374 -3.67 -40.47 7.49
C GLU A 374 -2.84 -40.66 6.22
N MET A 375 -3.45 -40.42 5.05
CA MET A 375 -2.75 -40.47 3.77
C MET A 375 -1.59 -39.47 3.76
N ASN A 376 -1.85 -38.23 4.17
CA ASN A 376 -0.85 -37.18 4.26
C ASN A 376 0.29 -37.54 5.23
N ALA A 377 -0.03 -38.17 6.36
CA ALA A 377 0.95 -38.63 7.33
C ALA A 377 1.81 -39.77 6.80
N THR A 378 1.21 -40.75 6.11
CA THR A 378 1.93 -41.84 5.43
C THR A 378 2.90 -41.31 4.38
N MET A 379 2.42 -40.41 3.52
CA MET A 379 3.25 -39.79 2.48
C MET A 379 4.41 -39.01 3.09
N ASN A 380 4.20 -38.28 4.18
CA ASN A 380 5.27 -37.56 4.87
C ASN A 380 6.33 -38.48 5.49
N LYS A 381 5.98 -39.72 5.85
CA LYS A 381 6.96 -40.73 6.30
C LYS A 381 7.77 -41.24 5.12
N LEU A 382 7.11 -41.64 4.04
CA LEU A 382 7.75 -42.11 2.82
C LEU A 382 8.70 -41.07 2.20
N GLU A 383 8.34 -39.78 2.26
CA GLU A 383 9.18 -38.65 1.80
C GLU A 383 10.50 -38.46 2.55
N LYS A 384 10.69 -39.13 3.70
CA LYS A 384 11.96 -39.14 4.42
C LYS A 384 12.90 -40.23 3.91
N GLU A 385 12.34 -41.28 3.33
CA GLU A 385 13.06 -42.46 2.88
C GLU A 385 13.36 -42.41 1.39
N LYS A 386 12.42 -41.88 0.58
CA LYS A 386 12.55 -41.82 -0.88
C LYS A 386 11.85 -40.63 -1.51
N ILE A 387 12.14 -40.42 -2.79
CA ILE A 387 11.39 -39.52 -3.66
C ILE A 387 10.06 -40.19 -4.00
N LEU A 388 8.94 -39.51 -3.74
CA LEU A 388 7.62 -40.05 -4.01
C LEU A 388 7.31 -40.12 -5.51
N SER A 389 6.66 -41.21 -5.90
CA SER A 389 6.19 -41.50 -7.25
C SER A 389 4.66 -41.59 -7.32
N TRP A 390 4.10 -41.62 -8.53
CA TRP A 390 2.66 -41.88 -8.71
C TRP A 390 2.24 -43.25 -8.20
N SER A 391 3.08 -44.29 -8.37
CA SER A 391 2.83 -45.62 -7.80
C SER A 391 2.66 -45.61 -6.28
N ASP A 392 3.41 -44.76 -5.56
CA ASP A 392 3.25 -44.65 -4.10
C ASP A 392 1.90 -44.07 -3.71
N PHE A 393 1.45 -43.07 -4.46
CA PHE A 393 0.16 -42.44 -4.26
C PHE A 393 -1.00 -43.39 -4.62
N ASP A 394 -0.87 -44.12 -5.74
CA ASP A 394 -1.90 -45.06 -6.20
C ASP A 394 -2.03 -46.26 -5.25
N ASN A 395 -0.91 -46.79 -4.72
CA ASN A 395 -0.92 -47.82 -3.68
C ASN A 395 -1.62 -47.34 -2.40
N LEU A 396 -1.48 -46.05 -2.07
CA LEU A 396 -2.13 -45.46 -0.91
C LEU A 396 -3.64 -45.30 -1.11
N LEU A 397 -4.09 -44.92 -2.32
CA LEU A 397 -5.50 -44.91 -2.67
C LEU A 397 -6.12 -46.31 -2.59
N ALA A 398 -5.43 -47.31 -3.17
CA ALA A 398 -5.85 -48.70 -3.12
C ALA A 398 -5.98 -49.23 -1.68
N LYS A 399 -5.07 -48.85 -0.77
CA LYS A 399 -5.15 -49.22 0.65
C LYS A 399 -6.46 -48.80 1.33
N TYR A 400 -7.05 -47.67 0.90
CA TYR A 400 -8.30 -47.15 1.44
C TYR A 400 -9.52 -47.47 0.56
N ASN A 401 -9.36 -48.31 -0.46
CA ASN A 401 -10.37 -48.58 -1.49
C ASN A 401 -10.92 -47.28 -2.12
N TRP A 402 -10.07 -46.29 -2.35
CA TRP A 402 -10.44 -45.02 -2.98
C TRP A 402 -10.04 -44.99 -4.44
N THR A 403 -10.93 -44.46 -5.28
CA THR A 403 -10.58 -43.98 -6.62
C THR A 403 -9.93 -42.60 -6.55
N TYR A 404 -9.39 -42.11 -7.67
CA TYR A 404 -8.86 -40.74 -7.72
C TYR A 404 -10.00 -39.71 -7.62
N GLU A 405 -11.19 -40.04 -8.12
CA GLU A 405 -12.40 -39.25 -8.02
C GLU A 405 -12.88 -39.11 -6.56
N ASP A 406 -12.80 -40.20 -5.77
CA ASP A 406 -13.07 -40.16 -4.33
C ASP A 406 -12.10 -39.22 -3.60
N TYR A 407 -10.83 -39.23 -4.01
CA TYR A 407 -9.83 -38.31 -3.49
C TYR A 407 -10.11 -36.84 -3.86
N GLU A 408 -10.45 -36.55 -5.12
CA GLU A 408 -10.86 -35.19 -5.53
C GLU A 408 -12.10 -34.73 -4.76
N CYS A 409 -13.07 -35.62 -4.55
CA CYS A 409 -14.26 -35.36 -3.72
C CYS A 409 -13.88 -35.04 -2.28
N ALA A 410 -12.97 -35.82 -1.67
CA ALA A 410 -12.49 -35.59 -0.32
C ALA A 410 -11.76 -34.23 -0.17
N LEU A 411 -11.04 -33.77 -1.20
CA LEU A 411 -10.44 -32.43 -1.20
C LEU A 411 -11.52 -31.33 -1.13
N ARG A 412 -12.64 -31.47 -1.84
CA ARG A 412 -13.78 -30.54 -1.76
C ARG A 412 -14.44 -30.50 -0.38
N VAL A 413 -14.30 -31.57 0.41
CA VAL A 413 -14.80 -31.64 1.79
C VAL A 413 -13.86 -30.93 2.79
N VAL A 414 -12.55 -30.97 2.55
CA VAL A 414 -11.54 -30.33 3.43
C VAL A 414 -11.44 -28.83 3.18
N HIS A 415 -11.56 -28.41 1.92
CA HIS A 415 -11.47 -27.00 1.56
C HIS A 415 -12.73 -26.25 1.96
N THR A 416 -12.56 -25.11 2.64
CA THR A 416 -13.68 -24.29 3.15
C THR A 416 -14.07 -23.13 2.23
N ARG A 417 -13.29 -22.92 1.16
CA ARG A 417 -13.50 -21.86 0.15
C ARG A 417 -13.17 -22.41 -1.23
N THR A 418 -13.74 -21.79 -2.25
CA THR A 418 -13.38 -22.08 -3.64
C THR A 418 -11.91 -21.77 -3.86
N THR A 419 -11.15 -22.77 -4.30
CA THR A 419 -9.70 -22.66 -4.48
C THR A 419 -9.24 -23.40 -5.72
N MET A 420 -8.17 -22.91 -6.35
CA MET A 420 -7.51 -23.58 -7.45
C MET A 420 -6.60 -24.68 -6.88
N ILE A 421 -6.86 -25.93 -7.23
CA ILE A 421 -5.92 -27.03 -6.98
C ILE A 421 -5.11 -27.20 -8.26
N HIS A 422 -3.82 -26.90 -8.20
CA HIS A 422 -2.92 -27.02 -9.34
C HIS A 422 -2.45 -28.47 -9.51
N LYS A 423 -2.29 -28.90 -10.77
CA LYS A 423 -1.58 -30.14 -11.12
C LYS A 423 -0.26 -30.18 -10.37
N ARG A 424 -0.04 -31.27 -9.65
CA ARG A 424 1.09 -31.43 -8.75
C ARG A 424 1.48 -32.88 -8.60
N GLU A 425 2.74 -33.15 -8.88
CA GLU A 425 3.33 -34.47 -8.72
C GLU A 425 3.62 -34.80 -7.25
N PRO A 426 3.66 -36.09 -6.88
CA PRO A 426 3.96 -36.53 -5.52
C PRO A 426 5.28 -35.98 -4.95
N ASN A 427 6.33 -35.86 -5.76
CA ASN A 427 7.61 -35.28 -5.36
C ASN A 427 7.58 -33.75 -5.15
N ALA A 428 6.56 -33.06 -5.68
CA ALA A 428 6.43 -31.61 -5.69
C ALA A 428 5.46 -31.10 -4.60
N ARG A 429 5.04 -31.94 -3.64
CA ARG A 429 4.14 -31.57 -2.52
C ARG A 429 4.60 -30.37 -1.69
N TRP A 430 5.91 -30.09 -1.71
CA TRP A 430 6.54 -28.98 -0.97
C TRP A 430 6.90 -27.78 -1.84
N VAL A 431 6.64 -27.83 -3.14
CA VAL A 431 6.97 -26.75 -4.08
C VAL A 431 5.87 -25.71 -4.10
N ASN A 432 6.18 -24.44 -3.84
CA ASN A 432 5.18 -23.41 -3.99
C ASN A 432 4.83 -23.20 -5.47
N GLN A 433 3.64 -22.68 -5.74
CA GLN A 433 3.22 -22.33 -7.10
C GLN A 433 3.99 -21.12 -7.63
N TYR A 434 4.47 -21.21 -8.87
CA TYR A 434 5.32 -20.17 -9.46
C TYR A 434 5.07 -20.03 -10.97
N ASN A 435 5.57 -18.94 -11.54
CA ASN A 435 5.68 -18.75 -12.98
C ASN A 435 7.16 -18.92 -13.38
N GLU A 436 7.45 -19.75 -14.38
CA GLU A 436 8.82 -20.13 -14.72
C GLU A 436 9.67 -18.92 -15.17
N GLU A 437 9.11 -18.08 -16.03
CA GLU A 437 9.81 -16.89 -16.56
C GLU A 437 10.08 -15.87 -15.46
N ILE A 438 9.10 -15.60 -14.61
CA ILE A 438 9.25 -14.70 -13.46
C ILE A 438 10.29 -15.26 -12.49
N LEU A 439 10.27 -16.56 -12.19
CA LEU A 439 11.23 -17.15 -11.26
C LEU A 439 12.67 -17.02 -11.78
N ARG A 440 12.91 -17.27 -13.07
CA ARG A 440 14.23 -17.12 -13.69
C ARG A 440 14.72 -15.69 -13.69
N THR A 441 13.85 -14.74 -14.05
CA THR A 441 14.21 -13.33 -14.23
C THR A 441 14.32 -12.58 -12.91
N TRP A 442 13.37 -12.83 -11.99
CA TRP A 442 13.39 -12.26 -10.65
C TRP A 442 14.44 -12.92 -9.74
N ASN A 443 14.76 -14.20 -9.97
CA ASN A 443 15.80 -14.96 -9.25
C ASN A 443 15.69 -14.80 -7.72
N ALA A 444 14.47 -14.88 -7.21
CA ALA A 444 14.16 -14.92 -5.79
C ALA A 444 12.82 -15.64 -5.60
N ASN A 445 12.48 -15.96 -4.35
CA ASN A 445 11.17 -16.52 -4.05
C ASN A 445 10.05 -15.58 -4.57
N MET A 446 9.05 -16.20 -5.18
CA MET A 446 7.84 -15.56 -5.67
C MET A 446 6.63 -16.46 -5.40
N ASP A 447 5.45 -15.87 -5.29
CA ASP A 447 4.18 -16.60 -5.22
C ASP A 447 3.18 -15.99 -6.21
N ILE A 448 2.46 -16.82 -6.96
CA ILE A 448 1.44 -16.37 -7.92
C ILE A 448 0.14 -17.16 -7.74
N GLN A 449 -0.97 -16.46 -7.65
CA GLN A 449 -2.29 -17.08 -7.44
C GLN A 449 -3.31 -16.48 -8.38
N PHE A 450 -4.13 -17.31 -9.02
CA PHE A 450 -5.31 -16.86 -9.74
C PHE A 450 -6.44 -16.55 -8.76
N VAL A 451 -7.14 -15.44 -8.99
CA VAL A 451 -8.18 -14.96 -8.07
C VAL A 451 -9.54 -15.55 -8.45
N LEU A 452 -10.01 -16.49 -7.63
CA LEU A 452 -11.34 -17.11 -7.79
C LEU A 452 -12.41 -16.52 -6.87
N ASP A 453 -12.01 -15.94 -5.74
CA ASP A 453 -12.95 -15.45 -4.74
C ASP A 453 -12.73 -13.94 -4.48
N PRO A 454 -13.64 -13.09 -4.99
CA PRO A 454 -13.75 -11.67 -4.67
C PRO A 454 -13.55 -11.29 -3.19
N TYR A 455 -14.21 -12.02 -2.29
CA TYR A 455 -14.19 -11.75 -0.86
C TYR A 455 -12.87 -12.19 -0.25
N ALA A 456 -12.36 -13.36 -0.62
CA ALA A 456 -11.03 -13.78 -0.21
C ALA A 456 -9.96 -12.82 -0.72
N CYS A 457 -10.09 -12.32 -1.94
CA CYS A 457 -9.23 -11.28 -2.50
C CYS A 457 -9.29 -10.02 -1.64
N ALA A 458 -10.48 -9.46 -1.39
CA ALA A 458 -10.63 -8.26 -0.57
C ALA A 458 -10.05 -8.43 0.86
N LYS A 459 -10.32 -9.58 1.49
CA LYS A 459 -9.77 -9.93 2.82
C LYS A 459 -8.26 -10.09 2.78
N TYR A 460 -7.73 -10.71 1.72
CA TYR A 460 -6.31 -10.85 1.47
C TYR A 460 -5.70 -9.45 1.34
N LEU A 461 -6.18 -8.61 0.41
CA LEU A 461 -5.73 -7.23 0.21
C LEU A 461 -5.78 -6.39 1.49
N MET A 462 -6.82 -6.54 2.31
CA MET A 462 -6.93 -5.90 3.62
C MET A 462 -5.83 -6.37 4.57
N SER A 463 -5.64 -7.69 4.72
CA SER A 463 -4.57 -8.23 5.59
C SER A 463 -3.18 -7.79 5.11
N TYR A 464 -2.94 -7.86 3.80
CA TYR A 464 -1.90 -7.16 3.04
C TYR A 464 -1.63 -5.78 3.60
N THR A 465 -2.64 -4.95 3.50
CA THR A 465 -2.45 -3.52 3.69
C THR A 465 -2.33 -3.13 5.17
N THR A 466 -2.95 -3.86 6.10
CA THR A 466 -3.11 -3.41 7.50
C THR A 466 -2.55 -4.35 8.56
N LYS A 467 -2.04 -5.55 8.22
CA LYS A 467 -1.61 -6.55 9.22
C LYS A 467 -0.53 -6.09 10.21
N PRO A 468 0.53 -5.35 9.82
CA PRO A 468 1.52 -4.83 10.78
C PRO A 468 0.94 -3.80 11.76
N GLU A 469 -0.21 -3.22 11.40
CA GLU A 469 -0.77 -2.04 12.07
C GLU A 469 -1.84 -2.38 13.10
N ARG A 470 -2.21 -3.66 13.25
CA ARG A 470 -3.28 -4.06 14.17
C ARG A 470 -2.93 -3.74 15.62
N GLU A 471 -1.71 -4.09 16.05
CA GLU A 471 -1.22 -3.81 17.40
C GLU A 471 -1.17 -2.30 17.66
N MET A 472 -0.60 -1.54 16.71
CA MET A 472 -0.56 -0.08 16.77
C MET A 472 -1.96 0.54 16.84
N SER A 473 -2.93 0.00 16.09
CA SER A 473 -4.30 0.50 16.10
C SER A 473 -4.99 0.28 17.44
N LEU A 474 -4.77 -0.87 18.08
CA LEU A 474 -5.30 -1.17 19.42
C LEU A 474 -4.70 -0.22 20.47
N LEU A 475 -3.40 0.06 20.37
CA LEU A 475 -2.72 0.99 21.26
C LEU A 475 -3.25 2.43 21.11
N LEU A 476 -3.40 2.89 19.87
CA LEU A 476 -3.98 4.21 19.59
C LEU A 476 -5.43 4.32 20.10
N GLU A 477 -6.21 3.25 19.99
CA GLU A 477 -7.55 3.19 20.54
C GLU A 477 -7.57 3.26 22.07
N ALA A 478 -6.63 2.61 22.75
CA ALA A 478 -6.48 2.71 24.20
C ALA A 478 -6.11 4.15 24.63
N THR A 479 -5.12 4.76 23.96
CA THR A 479 -4.73 6.16 24.23
C THR A 479 -5.90 7.14 23.97
N HIS A 480 -6.69 6.92 22.93
CA HIS A 480 -7.87 7.74 22.66
C HIS A 480 -8.90 7.68 23.79
N LYS A 481 -9.16 6.50 24.35
CA LYS A 481 -10.07 6.33 25.50
C LYS A 481 -9.56 7.09 26.72
N GLU A 482 -8.27 6.94 27.04
CA GLU A 482 -7.63 7.64 28.15
C GLU A 482 -7.70 9.18 27.99
N CYS A 483 -7.47 9.70 26.78
CA CYS A 483 -7.57 11.15 26.51
C CYS A 483 -8.99 11.67 26.73
N ARG A 484 -10.00 10.86 26.37
CA ARG A 484 -11.42 11.20 26.54
C ARG A 484 -11.83 11.18 28.00
N GLU A 485 -11.37 10.20 28.77
CA GLU A 485 -11.58 10.14 30.23
C GLU A 485 -10.91 11.33 30.94
N GLY A 486 -9.72 11.73 30.50
CA GLY A 486 -9.01 12.90 31.01
C GLY A 486 -9.55 14.26 30.51
N ASN A 487 -10.66 14.29 29.77
CA ASN A 487 -11.27 15.51 29.21
C ASN A 487 -10.35 16.42 28.38
N MET A 488 -9.25 15.89 27.82
CA MET A 488 -8.26 16.65 27.07
C MET A 488 -8.87 17.40 25.88
N SER A 489 -8.21 18.48 25.44
CA SER A 489 -8.60 19.15 24.19
C SER A 489 -8.30 18.27 22.97
N VAL A 490 -9.02 18.48 21.86
CA VAL A 490 -8.80 17.73 20.59
C VAL A 490 -7.34 17.84 20.13
N ARG A 491 -6.71 18.99 20.37
CA ARG A 491 -5.34 19.24 19.95
C ARG A 491 -4.34 18.45 20.78
N GLU A 492 -4.52 18.44 22.10
CA GLU A 492 -3.67 17.66 23.01
C GLU A 492 -3.86 16.16 22.80
N GLU A 493 -5.11 15.72 22.55
CA GLU A 493 -5.41 14.35 22.18
C GLU A 493 -4.67 13.92 20.91
N MET A 494 -4.70 14.73 19.84
CA MET A 494 -3.93 14.46 18.62
C MET A 494 -2.41 14.41 18.88
N LYS A 495 -1.90 15.26 19.78
CA LYS A 495 -0.48 15.25 20.20
C LYS A 495 -0.14 13.97 20.97
N LYS A 496 -0.94 13.58 21.96
CA LYS A 496 -0.73 12.36 22.77
C LYS A 496 -0.79 11.10 21.90
N LEU A 497 -1.77 11.00 21.01
CA LEU A 497 -1.86 9.94 19.99
C LEU A 497 -0.61 9.88 19.09
N THR A 498 -0.07 11.04 18.72
CA THR A 498 1.16 11.13 17.94
C THR A 498 2.37 10.62 18.72
N GLY A 499 2.50 11.02 20.00
CA GLY A 499 3.55 10.53 20.89
C GLY A 499 3.50 9.01 21.07
N THR A 500 2.31 8.47 21.36
CA THR A 500 2.10 7.02 21.45
C THR A 500 2.53 6.30 20.17
N PHE A 501 2.13 6.83 19.00
CA PHE A 501 2.49 6.27 17.70
C PHE A 501 4.01 6.21 17.50
N PHE A 502 4.72 7.32 17.73
CA PHE A 502 6.18 7.37 17.51
C PHE A 502 6.95 6.49 18.51
N ASN A 503 6.52 6.44 19.77
CA ASN A 503 7.22 5.68 20.81
C ASN A 503 7.12 4.16 20.63
N HIS A 504 6.02 3.67 20.06
CA HIS A 504 5.79 2.23 19.92
C HIS A 504 6.07 1.70 18.51
N ARG A 505 6.29 2.59 17.54
CA ARG A 505 6.54 2.17 16.17
C ARG A 505 7.98 1.72 15.99
N GLN A 506 8.12 0.56 15.37
CA GLN A 506 9.40 0.04 14.90
C GLN A 506 9.55 0.31 13.40
N VAL A 507 10.73 0.77 13.00
CA VAL A 507 11.03 1.13 11.60
C VAL A 507 12.37 0.51 11.23
N SER A 508 12.45 -0.18 10.09
CA SER A 508 13.73 -0.69 9.57
C SER A 508 14.52 0.45 8.91
N VAL A 509 15.85 0.32 8.81
CA VAL A 509 16.67 1.35 8.14
C VAL A 509 16.22 1.57 6.69
N GLN A 510 15.89 0.50 5.96
CA GLN A 510 15.39 0.60 4.58
C GLN A 510 14.01 1.26 4.52
N GLU A 511 13.11 0.96 5.46
CA GLU A 511 11.83 1.67 5.56
C GLU A 511 12.05 3.16 5.85
N ALA A 512 12.98 3.51 6.75
CA ALA A 512 13.32 4.89 7.07
C ALA A 512 13.83 5.64 5.82
N ILE A 513 14.70 5.01 5.03
CA ILE A 513 15.18 5.54 3.75
C ILE A 513 14.00 5.82 2.80
N TYR A 514 13.11 4.85 2.62
CA TYR A 514 11.94 5.02 1.74
C TYR A 514 11.08 6.20 2.17
N ARG A 515 10.89 6.37 3.48
CA ARG A 515 10.04 7.41 4.07
C ARG A 515 10.68 8.79 3.97
N ALA A 516 11.96 8.92 4.34
CA ALA A 516 12.73 10.16 4.28
C ALA A 516 12.87 10.69 2.84
N THR A 517 13.22 9.81 1.90
CA THR A 517 13.47 10.18 0.49
C THR A 517 12.21 10.20 -0.37
N LYS A 518 11.05 9.86 0.18
CA LYS A 518 9.78 9.72 -0.56
C LYS A 518 9.79 8.67 -1.68
N MET A 519 10.66 7.65 -1.63
CA MET A 519 10.56 6.47 -2.52
C MET A 519 9.20 5.78 -2.31
N PRO A 520 8.53 5.26 -3.35
CA PRO A 520 7.15 4.78 -3.25
C PRO A 520 7.02 3.53 -2.36
N LEU A 521 6.12 3.60 -1.37
CA LEU A 521 5.67 2.42 -0.60
C LEU A 521 4.51 1.69 -1.30
N THR A 522 3.88 2.38 -2.25
CA THR A 522 2.81 1.84 -3.09
C THR A 522 2.96 2.36 -4.50
N TYR A 523 2.70 1.52 -5.48
CA TYR A 523 2.60 1.87 -6.90
C TYR A 523 1.21 1.54 -7.42
N SER A 524 0.78 2.23 -8.46
CA SER A 524 -0.51 2.03 -9.11
C SER A 524 -0.41 2.41 -10.58
N SER A 525 -1.08 1.66 -11.44
CA SER A 525 -1.26 1.99 -12.85
C SER A 525 -2.14 3.24 -13.08
N ARG A 526 -3.00 3.58 -12.11
CA ARG A 526 -3.95 4.69 -12.18
C ARG A 526 -3.77 5.67 -11.03
N GLY A 527 -4.08 6.95 -11.30
CA GLY A 527 -4.24 7.96 -10.26
C GLY A 527 -5.53 7.76 -9.46
N PHE A 528 -5.66 8.44 -8.32
CA PHE A 528 -6.86 8.38 -7.48
C PHE A 528 -7.38 9.77 -7.19
N VAL A 529 -8.70 9.97 -7.33
CA VAL A 529 -9.37 11.24 -7.05
C VAL A 529 -10.55 10.98 -6.11
N PHE A 530 -10.68 11.78 -5.06
CA PHE A 530 -11.86 11.74 -4.21
C PHE A 530 -12.85 12.81 -4.67
N VAL A 531 -14.10 12.41 -4.95
CA VAL A 531 -15.18 13.25 -5.45
C VAL A 531 -16.16 13.55 -4.32
N PRO A 532 -16.23 14.80 -3.83
CA PRO A 532 -17.15 15.21 -2.77
C PRO A 532 -18.52 15.58 -3.36
N ALA A 533 -19.24 14.61 -3.94
CA ALA A 533 -20.46 14.91 -4.69
C ALA A 533 -21.66 15.34 -3.80
N HIS A 534 -21.86 14.73 -2.64
CA HIS A 534 -22.91 15.17 -1.68
C HIS A 534 -22.81 16.65 -1.24
N SER A 535 -23.96 17.24 -0.93
CA SER A 535 -24.16 18.61 -0.44
C SER A 535 -23.41 18.92 0.84
N ASN A 536 -23.47 18.02 1.82
CA ASN A 536 -22.85 18.18 3.14
C ASN A 536 -21.37 17.76 3.19
N SER A 537 -20.66 17.88 2.07
CA SER A 537 -19.25 17.52 2.01
C SER A 537 -18.38 18.46 2.85
N CYS A 538 -17.43 17.88 3.60
CA CYS A 538 -16.45 18.68 4.32
C CYS A 538 -15.66 19.55 3.35
N LYS A 539 -15.63 20.86 3.62
CA LYS A 539 -14.85 21.84 2.88
C LYS A 539 -13.62 22.24 3.68
N PHE A 540 -12.62 22.79 2.98
CA PHE A 540 -11.45 23.36 3.63
C PHE A 540 -11.68 24.85 3.85
N LEU A 541 -11.40 25.33 5.05
CA LEU A 541 -11.39 26.75 5.33
C LEU A 541 -10.23 27.46 4.61
N LYS A 542 -10.43 28.73 4.28
CA LYS A 542 -9.38 29.67 3.90
C LYS A 542 -8.33 29.78 5.03
N SER A 543 -7.19 30.40 4.74
CA SER A 543 -6.14 30.55 5.75
C SER A 543 -6.64 31.40 6.93
N GLN A 544 -6.10 31.17 8.12
CA GLN A 544 -6.59 31.85 9.32
C GLN A 544 -6.37 33.37 9.26
N ASN A 545 -5.36 33.84 8.52
CA ASN A 545 -5.15 35.26 8.27
C ASN A 545 -6.30 35.84 7.43
N ILE A 546 -6.70 35.15 6.37
CA ILE A 546 -7.85 35.57 5.55
C ILE A 546 -9.12 35.54 6.38
N LEU A 547 -9.37 34.47 7.17
CA LEU A 547 -10.58 34.36 7.99
C LEU A 547 -10.72 35.49 9.02
N LYS A 548 -9.61 35.98 9.57
CA LYS A 548 -9.61 37.11 10.53
C LYS A 548 -9.93 38.45 9.88
N GLU A 549 -9.72 38.55 8.57
CA GLU A 549 -10.02 39.75 7.78
C GLU A 549 -11.44 39.75 7.21
N LEU A 550 -12.14 38.60 7.27
CA LEU A 550 -13.53 38.49 6.82
C LEU A 550 -14.50 39.04 7.86
N ASP A 551 -15.67 39.46 7.39
CA ASP A 551 -16.80 39.80 8.25
C ASP A 551 -17.23 38.56 9.08
N PRO A 552 -17.59 38.71 10.37
CA PRO A 552 -18.03 37.61 11.23
C PRO A 552 -19.20 36.76 10.68
N ASP A 553 -20.05 37.35 9.84
CA ASP A 553 -21.21 36.71 9.24
C ASP A 553 -20.98 36.26 7.78
N ASP A 554 -19.75 36.41 7.25
CA ASP A 554 -19.41 35.94 5.90
C ASP A 554 -19.47 34.40 5.82
N GLU A 555 -20.12 33.89 4.77
CA GLU A 555 -20.25 32.46 4.47
C GLU A 555 -19.18 31.98 3.46
N ASN A 556 -18.49 32.89 2.77
CA ASN A 556 -17.39 32.61 1.84
C ASN A 556 -16.07 32.34 2.59
N ILE A 557 -16.11 31.44 3.55
CA ILE A 557 -14.95 31.05 4.36
C ILE A 557 -14.21 29.84 3.80
N TYR A 558 -14.73 29.23 2.73
CA TYR A 558 -14.24 27.98 2.16
C TYR A 558 -13.39 28.16 0.91
N MET A 559 -12.51 27.19 0.68
CA MET A 559 -11.74 27.03 -0.55
C MET A 559 -12.54 26.26 -1.60
N SER A 560 -12.29 26.51 -2.89
CA SER A 560 -12.94 25.77 -3.97
C SER A 560 -12.50 24.30 -3.98
N ASN A 561 -13.46 23.39 -4.03
CA ASN A 561 -13.22 21.95 -4.10
C ASN A 561 -13.30 21.43 -5.55
N LEU A 562 -13.40 20.11 -5.73
CA LEU A 562 -13.53 19.49 -7.05
C LEU A 562 -14.90 19.74 -7.69
N ALA A 563 -15.98 19.73 -6.90
CA ALA A 563 -17.33 19.96 -7.38
C ALA A 563 -17.50 21.42 -7.86
N ASP A 564 -16.95 22.39 -7.12
CA ASP A 564 -16.98 23.81 -7.52
C ASP A 564 -16.29 24.00 -8.89
N LYS A 565 -15.15 23.33 -9.09
CA LYS A 565 -14.40 23.34 -10.35
C LYS A 565 -15.09 22.59 -11.50
N TYR A 566 -15.94 21.62 -11.17
CA TYR A 566 -16.76 20.92 -12.15
C TYR A 566 -17.94 21.79 -12.60
N PHE A 567 -18.56 22.55 -11.70
CA PHE A 567 -19.62 23.50 -12.08
C PHE A 567 -19.05 24.67 -12.90
N ASP A 568 -17.82 25.08 -12.62
CA ASP A 568 -17.09 26.12 -13.36
C ASP A 568 -16.40 25.61 -14.65
N ARG A 569 -16.72 24.39 -15.10
CA ARG A 569 -16.12 23.79 -16.31
C ARG A 569 -16.55 24.55 -17.58
N PRO A 570 -15.78 24.49 -18.67
CA PRO A 570 -16.10 25.22 -19.90
C PRO A 570 -17.44 24.81 -20.54
N GLU A 571 -18.01 25.65 -21.40
CA GLU A 571 -19.34 25.45 -22.01
C GLU A 571 -19.30 24.70 -23.35
N GLU A 572 -18.12 24.36 -23.86
CA GLU A 572 -18.02 23.60 -25.11
C GLU A 572 -18.72 22.22 -24.99
N PRO A 573 -19.30 21.69 -26.09
CA PRO A 573 -20.00 20.40 -26.08
C PRO A 573 -19.19 19.22 -25.54
N GLU A 574 -17.85 19.28 -25.67
CA GLU A 574 -16.94 18.27 -25.12
C GLU A 574 -16.93 18.20 -23.58
N PHE A 575 -17.49 19.20 -22.90
CA PHE A 575 -17.62 19.28 -21.45
C PHE A 575 -19.05 19.06 -20.95
N ASP A 576 -19.95 18.59 -21.82
CA ASP A 576 -21.24 18.03 -21.41
C ASP A 576 -21.07 16.62 -20.84
N ILE A 577 -20.30 16.53 -19.76
CA ILE A 577 -19.89 15.30 -19.11
C ILE A 577 -20.31 15.34 -17.65
N CYS A 578 -20.49 14.16 -17.05
CA CYS A 578 -20.81 14.07 -15.63
C CYS A 578 -19.59 14.36 -14.74
N MET A 579 -19.83 14.60 -13.45
CA MET A 579 -18.78 14.90 -12.48
C MET A 579 -17.79 13.75 -12.31
N ALA A 580 -18.26 12.50 -12.43
CA ALA A 580 -17.42 11.32 -12.40
C ALA A 580 -16.40 11.31 -13.55
N ASP A 581 -16.84 11.55 -14.78
CA ASP A 581 -15.97 11.59 -15.96
C ASP A 581 -15.02 12.79 -15.92
N PHE A 582 -15.52 13.96 -15.51
CA PHE A 582 -14.67 15.13 -15.29
C PHE A 582 -13.52 14.84 -14.32
N ALA A 583 -13.83 14.25 -13.16
CA ALA A 583 -12.83 13.90 -12.15
C ALA A 583 -11.84 12.81 -12.61
N SER A 584 -12.34 11.86 -13.39
CA SER A 584 -11.61 10.70 -13.90
C SER A 584 -10.66 11.08 -15.04
N GLU A 585 -11.16 11.80 -16.03
CA GLU A 585 -10.46 12.11 -17.29
C GLU A 585 -9.58 13.36 -17.21
N TYR A 586 -9.92 14.33 -16.36
CA TYR A 586 -9.25 15.62 -16.31
C TYR A 586 -8.40 15.79 -15.05
N GLU A 587 -7.29 16.52 -15.19
CA GLU A 587 -6.45 16.98 -14.10
C GLU A 587 -6.59 18.50 -13.95
N ILE A 588 -6.87 18.95 -12.73
CA ILE A 588 -6.94 20.37 -12.38
C ILE A 588 -5.52 20.92 -12.14
N ILE A 589 -5.26 22.08 -12.71
CA ILE A 589 -3.98 22.78 -12.67
C ILE A 589 -4.20 24.22 -12.21
N SER A 590 -3.33 24.70 -11.32
CA SER A 590 -3.27 26.14 -11.02
C SER A 590 -2.55 26.88 -12.14
N ILE A 591 -3.10 28.02 -12.57
CA ILE A 591 -2.59 28.82 -13.71
C ILE A 591 -1.17 29.34 -13.44
N ASN A 592 -0.75 29.48 -12.18
CA ASN A 592 0.59 29.93 -11.80
C ASN A 592 1.70 28.89 -12.09
N LYS A 593 1.35 27.64 -12.45
CA LYS A 593 2.34 26.63 -12.84
C LYS A 593 2.64 26.78 -14.34
N ASN A 594 3.81 27.30 -14.67
CA ASN A 594 4.35 27.27 -16.04
C ASN A 594 4.54 25.82 -16.50
N ILE A 595 3.56 25.28 -17.25
CA ILE A 595 3.70 23.99 -17.92
C ILE A 595 4.37 24.24 -19.27
N LYS A 596 5.66 23.89 -19.37
CA LYS A 596 6.37 23.87 -20.64
C LYS A 596 5.87 22.67 -21.47
N ASN A 597 5.41 22.93 -22.69
CA ASN A 597 4.97 21.93 -23.69
C ASN A 597 3.91 20.93 -23.17
N PRO A 598 2.65 21.35 -22.99
CA PRO A 598 1.60 20.44 -22.55
C PRO A 598 1.29 19.38 -23.62
N LYS A 599 1.21 18.12 -23.20
CA LYS A 599 0.86 16.99 -24.09
C LYS A 599 -0.60 16.98 -24.55
N THR A 600 -1.47 17.64 -23.79
CA THR A 600 -2.91 17.75 -24.06
C THR A 600 -3.33 19.21 -23.93
N PRO A 601 -4.36 19.67 -24.67
CA PRO A 601 -4.86 21.03 -24.57
C PRO A 601 -5.21 21.40 -23.12
N ILE A 602 -4.86 22.64 -22.75
CA ILE A 602 -5.20 23.23 -21.45
C ILE A 602 -6.37 24.19 -21.69
N LYS A 603 -7.47 23.97 -20.96
CA LYS A 603 -8.67 24.83 -21.00
C LYS A 603 -8.84 25.51 -19.65
N ARG A 604 -9.08 26.82 -19.65
CA ARG A 604 -9.33 27.57 -18.40
C ARG A 604 -10.74 27.29 -17.90
N LEU A 605 -10.91 27.26 -16.58
CA LEU A 605 -12.25 27.33 -16.01
C LEU A 605 -12.82 28.74 -16.20
N GLN A 606 -14.14 28.88 -16.07
CA GLN A 606 -14.81 30.12 -16.43
C GLN A 606 -14.48 31.27 -15.47
N THR A 607 -14.63 31.04 -14.17
CA THR A 607 -14.50 32.07 -13.13
C THR A 607 -13.32 31.82 -12.18
N LEU A 608 -13.02 30.57 -11.89
CA LEU A 608 -11.97 30.17 -10.97
C LEU A 608 -10.59 30.25 -11.66
N ASN A 609 -9.56 30.64 -10.90
CA ASN A 609 -8.19 30.77 -11.40
C ASN A 609 -7.47 29.40 -11.55
N PHE A 610 -8.12 28.48 -12.25
CA PHE A 610 -7.65 27.14 -12.55
C PHE A 610 -7.84 26.81 -14.02
N ALA A 611 -7.13 25.79 -14.46
CA ALA A 611 -7.28 25.20 -15.77
C ALA A 611 -7.39 23.69 -15.64
N ILE A 612 -7.97 23.05 -16.65
CA ILE A 612 -8.07 21.61 -16.78
C ILE A 612 -7.26 21.15 -17.99
N LYS A 613 -6.69 19.95 -17.87
CA LYS A 613 -6.11 19.23 -19.00
C LYS A 613 -6.58 17.78 -18.97
N LYS A 614 -6.77 17.18 -20.13
CA LYS A 614 -7.06 15.75 -20.23
C LYS A 614 -5.84 14.93 -19.79
N ARG A 615 -6.05 13.86 -19.02
CA ARG A 615 -4.97 12.97 -18.57
C ARG A 615 -4.41 12.19 -19.75
N CYS A 616 -3.09 12.22 -19.91
CA CYS A 616 -2.43 11.61 -21.07
C CYS A 616 -2.20 10.10 -20.95
N ASN A 617 -2.24 9.55 -19.73
CA ASN A 617 -1.93 8.14 -19.49
C ASN A 617 -3.20 7.31 -19.34
N ARG A 618 -3.83 7.40 -18.17
CA ARG A 618 -5.04 6.63 -17.83
C ARG A 618 -5.97 7.46 -16.98
N ASN A 619 -7.26 7.18 -17.15
CA ASN A 619 -8.33 7.70 -16.33
C ASN A 619 -8.09 7.36 -14.86
N ALA A 620 -8.29 8.34 -13.99
CA ALA A 620 -8.11 8.19 -12.56
C ALA A 620 -9.27 7.43 -11.94
N ILE A 621 -8.96 6.60 -10.94
CA ILE A 621 -9.96 5.89 -10.16
C ILE A 621 -10.64 6.89 -9.23
N ILE A 622 -11.95 7.04 -9.40
CA ILE A 622 -12.73 7.92 -8.55
C ILE A 622 -13.15 7.22 -7.26
N ARG A 623 -13.11 7.93 -6.14
CA ARG A 623 -13.65 7.50 -4.85
C ARG A 623 -14.64 8.54 -4.39
N TYR A 624 -15.74 8.12 -3.80
CA TYR A 624 -16.78 9.02 -3.30
C TYR A 624 -17.32 8.43 -1.99
N PRO A 625 -17.98 9.23 -1.13
CA PRO A 625 -18.59 8.73 0.09
C PRO A 625 -19.58 7.60 -0.20
N TYR A 626 -19.59 6.59 0.65
CA TYR A 626 -20.57 5.51 0.58
C TYR A 626 -21.72 5.83 1.53
N PHE A 627 -22.92 5.87 0.99
CA PHE A 627 -24.17 5.96 1.75
C PHE A 627 -24.90 4.64 1.60
N ASN A 628 -25.60 4.21 2.65
CA ASN A 628 -26.40 2.99 2.57
C ASN A 628 -27.78 3.35 2.00
N ARG A 629 -28.21 2.62 0.97
CA ARG A 629 -29.49 2.85 0.28
C ARG A 629 -30.71 2.78 1.21
N GLU A 630 -30.68 1.91 2.22
CA GLU A 630 -31.80 1.66 3.12
C GLU A 630 -31.83 2.65 4.29
N THR A 631 -30.67 2.90 4.91
CA THR A 631 -30.60 3.75 6.11
C THR A 631 -30.39 5.23 5.80
N ASP A 632 -29.84 5.56 4.62
CA ASP A 632 -29.46 6.92 4.22
C ASP A 632 -29.82 7.17 2.75
N ARG A 633 -31.11 7.00 2.46
CA ARG A 633 -31.66 6.95 1.10
C ARG A 633 -31.46 8.27 0.34
N GLU A 634 -31.69 9.41 0.99
CA GLU A 634 -31.59 10.73 0.37
C GLU A 634 -30.15 11.02 -0.07
N ASN A 635 -29.17 10.90 0.84
CA ASN A 635 -27.77 11.14 0.50
C ASN A 635 -27.26 10.11 -0.52
N TYR A 636 -27.77 8.88 -0.50
CA TYR A 636 -27.43 7.87 -1.50
C TYR A 636 -27.81 8.32 -2.91
N PHE A 637 -29.08 8.70 -3.12
CA PHE A 637 -29.54 9.12 -4.44
C PHE A 637 -29.00 10.49 -4.85
N GLU A 638 -28.94 11.48 -3.95
CA GLU A 638 -28.35 12.79 -4.25
C GLU A 638 -26.90 12.64 -4.74
N ASN A 639 -26.11 11.82 -4.06
CA ASN A 639 -24.71 11.59 -4.41
C ASN A 639 -24.57 10.89 -5.76
N LEU A 640 -25.43 9.93 -6.11
CA LEU A 640 -25.40 9.27 -7.42
C LEU A 640 -25.82 10.21 -8.55
N LEU A 641 -26.92 10.95 -8.38
CA LEU A 641 -27.39 11.90 -9.38
C LEU A 641 -26.35 13.01 -9.61
N SER A 642 -25.76 13.54 -8.54
CA SER A 642 -24.67 14.53 -8.64
C SER A 642 -23.42 14.00 -9.35
N LEU A 643 -23.13 12.70 -9.22
CA LEU A 643 -21.96 12.09 -9.83
C LEU A 643 -22.13 11.83 -11.32
N TYR A 644 -23.30 11.34 -11.73
CA TYR A 644 -23.50 10.74 -13.05
C TYR A 644 -24.40 11.55 -13.99
N LEU A 645 -25.08 12.59 -13.50
CA LEU A 645 -25.76 13.54 -14.38
C LEU A 645 -24.81 14.70 -14.77
N PRO A 646 -24.85 15.17 -16.03
CA PRO A 646 -24.04 16.29 -16.52
C PRO A 646 -24.54 17.67 -16.05
N ILE A 647 -24.95 17.79 -14.79
CA ILE A 647 -25.51 19.03 -14.23
C ILE A 647 -24.50 20.20 -14.23
N ARG A 648 -25.00 21.43 -14.41
CA ARG A 648 -24.23 22.69 -14.31
C ARG A 648 -24.41 23.38 -12.96
N SER A 649 -25.46 23.02 -12.23
CA SER A 649 -25.73 23.48 -10.87
C SER A 649 -26.44 22.40 -10.05
N ARG A 650 -26.30 22.45 -8.73
CA ARG A 650 -27.07 21.55 -7.83
C ARG A 650 -28.58 21.80 -7.91
N ASN A 651 -29.02 22.97 -8.36
CA ASN A 651 -30.44 23.30 -8.49
C ASN A 651 -31.13 22.51 -9.61
N GLU A 652 -30.38 22.03 -10.60
CA GLU A 652 -30.93 21.17 -11.67
C GLU A 652 -31.42 19.82 -11.12
N LEU A 653 -30.85 19.32 -10.02
CA LEU A 653 -31.33 18.09 -9.36
C LEU A 653 -32.75 18.21 -8.80
N LYS A 654 -33.25 19.44 -8.62
CA LYS A 654 -34.61 19.71 -8.14
C LYS A 654 -35.64 19.74 -9.27
N LYS A 655 -35.20 19.70 -10.53
CA LYS A 655 -36.08 19.67 -11.71
C LYS A 655 -36.17 18.23 -12.22
N PRO A 656 -37.30 17.81 -12.80
CA PRO A 656 -37.37 16.55 -13.53
C PRO A 656 -36.27 16.56 -14.60
N TYR A 657 -35.49 15.48 -14.66
CA TYR A 657 -34.53 15.28 -15.73
C TYR A 657 -35.31 14.70 -16.92
N GLU A 658 -35.54 15.52 -17.94
CA GLU A 658 -36.22 15.12 -19.19
C GLU A 658 -35.32 14.25 -20.09
#